data_AF-A0AB73BLE1-F1
#
_entry.id   AF-A0AB73BLE1-F1
#
_cell.length_a   1.000
_cell.length_b   1.000
_cell.length_c   1.000
_cell.angle_alpha   90.00
_cell.angle_beta   90.00
_cell.angle_gamma   90.00
#
_symmetry.space_group_name_H-M   'P 1'
#
loop_
_entity.id
_entity.type
_entity.pdbx_description
1 polymer ?
#
loop_
_entity_poly.entity_id
_entity_poly.type
_entity_poly.pdbx_seq_one_letter_code
_entity_poly.pdbx_strand_id
1 'polypeptide(L)'
;MKGLKSLCVLALAISTHCHATERVSLFNDTQKIAPSLQKKQSIFSNASDQNYLLALKVFAAQYSGHTLTFHQSQISQTKQSHTITQKYQNIPIWNQDLVVLTDESGVVEQVYGDLIVNVAKDISTLTPASEEQLSVALDSIISQFNNERPRVFRRKSAEEVIYIDTQGKARHAAKIAFFTDFESGPFKPQRIISFIDLTTNELISQSDVLQRIVYEGGSGPSGNDKVSRPDYKQVDYVSYPPKTFVVAMETDNQQTTCLFDAKNVETRNYNHGTAQVNNPYSYNCSDSTRNNYKEYHGARSALNDAHHHGQTANLMFEAYLGHKPYFNKKITQNVHYGLNMDQAFYENGEVYFGDGDYLFYPMVSLDVVAHEIAHGFTEEFGSNTPKSMLTGQARAINEAFSDMAGEAAKYFYLGTNDWKSNHETFRLDDALRYFKTPTLDGNSIDHVDDYDDSVTSHHGAGVFNKAFYYLTTTDLDNESSPWNTKYSFILFANANKNCWTSNSNYLTGADCVMRQTHTVRDQLTQDGVKKQDGNQWQTIELQNHVRKAFAQVGIGLKVDHGLESELGYDRQFLAFDFKNLTRKDGQQVTAANSEGWQWQWNFGDGSLQSSVFEPKHNFAIAGEYNIELTAIDPSGQSDTFMLPINVFDDYCLAQGINHSKYYLSSVSLNNYKNDSTSSNYSDYSYNIVDVEDGKALNVTLTAASHPDTQDKTKNFYVWLDKDNDGLFHKTEELVLYGSTKTQLTGEISLSGELNQTYRIRTMVSFGLVKSACGDMSWGEVEDYTVKLIENNDPADLRITANQGVNQMSFDNSTVDARVKRWQWKFGDGTTSSEKSPVYRYAQSGNYEVELKAYDRFSKEIGSWNKQVQFDTTITAKFTPRRSGNTISVNTDQSIMPQNSTIQWQFGDGDNSSVRDTQHTYQADGEYTITLTIEHVDGTQSASETVKIGESNFTPEVSYTVNEQADGTFKVSFNNTTTKPENAAWDPDVTLVWDFGDGTTLTQNSNFGQDTEHTYQVAGTYTASLTISYDKSLLKYWSSRATGTKNMLLELKSAQSVEYCTAVDLTDYEHISKVTFNQDGPFSNAQQSGVVNPNNPIKLYATQSNTYRIEAGYAGSETFAENYHVWIDLNSDGQFGNGDWRNDKSELLIMDFDQTNQDYGKGYIEGEFSILSNKLSQPITTTRMRILQYYGFSRVNSINPCSDYSSAATSGSGEIEDYLVEIYKN
;
A
#
# COMPACT_ATOMS: atom_id res chain seq x y z
N MET A 1 -10.54 -52.44 -56.46
CA MET A 1 -10.53 -51.06 -57.01
C MET A 1 -10.54 -50.15 -55.77
N LYS A 2 -9.42 -49.58 -55.28
CA LYS A 2 -8.68 -48.36 -55.73
C LYS A 2 -9.65 -47.27 -56.24
N GLY A 3 -9.69 -46.02 -55.76
CA GLY A 3 -8.95 -45.19 -54.78
C GLY A 3 -9.80 -43.91 -54.55
N LEU A 4 -9.41 -42.78 -53.96
CA LEU A 4 -8.21 -42.11 -53.40
C LEU A 4 -8.79 -40.99 -52.46
N LYS A 5 -8.26 -40.71 -51.25
CA LYS A 5 -7.25 -39.67 -50.89
C LYS A 5 -7.53 -38.26 -51.46
N SER A 6 -7.36 -37.11 -50.79
CA SER A 6 -6.89 -36.67 -49.44
C SER A 6 -6.88 -35.13 -49.48
N LEU A 7 -7.11 -34.41 -48.38
CA LEU A 7 -6.17 -33.43 -47.80
C LEU A 7 -6.82 -32.65 -46.64
N CYS A 8 -6.16 -32.64 -45.49
CA CYS A 8 -6.03 -31.47 -44.64
C CYS A 8 -4.62 -31.54 -44.00
N VAL A 9 -3.86 -30.46 -44.13
CA VAL A 9 -2.48 -30.29 -43.64
C VAL A 9 -2.36 -28.88 -43.05
N LEU A 10 -1.57 -28.81 -41.97
CA LEU A 10 -0.94 -27.65 -41.30
C LEU A 10 -1.68 -27.00 -40.11
N ALA A 11 -1.30 -27.43 -38.89
CA ALA A 11 -1.08 -26.58 -37.73
C ALA A 11 0.11 -27.13 -36.93
N LEU A 12 0.96 -26.22 -36.43
CA LEU A 12 2.33 -26.45 -35.96
C LEU A 12 2.43 -27.19 -34.60
N ALA A 13 3.42 -28.08 -34.55
CA ALA A 13 4.23 -28.53 -33.41
C ALA A 13 3.69 -28.35 -31.97
N ILE A 14 2.81 -29.28 -31.56
CA ILE A 14 2.85 -29.84 -30.21
C ILE A 14 3.27 -31.29 -30.39
N SER A 15 4.42 -31.67 -29.83
CA SER A 15 4.88 -33.06 -29.85
C SER A 15 3.97 -33.91 -28.95
N THR A 16 2.81 -34.32 -29.45
CA THR A 16 2.04 -35.42 -28.87
C THR A 16 2.83 -36.70 -29.10
N HIS A 17 3.66 -37.06 -28.12
CA HIS A 17 4.13 -38.43 -28.00
C HIS A 17 2.89 -39.29 -27.79
N CYS A 18 2.62 -40.19 -28.73
CA CYS A 18 1.53 -41.14 -28.63
C CYS A 18 1.85 -42.10 -27.47
N HIS A 19 1.39 -41.79 -26.25
CA HIS A 19 1.55 -42.67 -25.08
C HIS A 19 0.79 -43.99 -25.31
N ALA A 20 1.42 -45.11 -24.98
CA ALA A 20 0.87 -46.45 -25.23
C ALA A 20 0.05 -46.98 -24.04
N THR A 21 0.36 -46.60 -22.80
CA THR A 21 -0.56 -46.70 -21.64
C THR A 21 -1.27 -45.37 -21.34
N GLU A 22 -2.54 -45.46 -20.94
CA GLU A 22 -3.40 -44.30 -20.65
C GLU A 22 -3.83 -44.32 -19.18
N ARG A 23 -3.82 -43.14 -18.53
CA ARG A 23 -4.34 -42.94 -17.18
C ARG A 23 -5.78 -42.45 -17.27
N VAL A 24 -6.73 -43.26 -16.83
CA VAL A 24 -8.13 -42.86 -16.71
C VAL A 24 -8.38 -42.43 -15.28
N SER A 25 -8.41 -41.11 -15.04
CA SER A 25 -8.69 -40.59 -13.70
C SER A 25 -10.12 -40.88 -13.29
N LEU A 26 -10.27 -41.41 -12.07
CA LEU A 26 -11.56 -41.72 -11.44
C LEU A 26 -11.89 -40.74 -10.30
N PHE A 27 -11.10 -39.67 -10.14
CA PHE A 27 -11.28 -38.70 -9.08
C PHE A 27 -12.65 -38.02 -9.15
N ASN A 28 -13.48 -38.23 -8.14
CA ASN A 28 -14.82 -37.65 -7.98
C ASN A 28 -15.82 -37.90 -9.13
N ASP A 29 -15.54 -38.85 -10.03
CA ASP A 29 -16.33 -39.07 -11.25
C ASP A 29 -17.05 -40.43 -11.21
N THR A 30 -18.10 -40.50 -10.38
CA THR A 30 -18.94 -41.71 -10.26
C THR A 30 -19.74 -42.00 -11.53
N GLN A 31 -19.91 -41.01 -12.41
CA GLN A 31 -20.65 -41.14 -13.67
C GLN A 31 -19.87 -41.91 -14.74
N LYS A 32 -18.53 -41.89 -14.79
CA LYS A 32 -17.77 -42.73 -15.75
C LYS A 32 -17.92 -44.24 -15.53
N ILE A 33 -18.29 -44.66 -14.32
CA ILE A 33 -18.47 -46.08 -13.96
C ILE A 33 -19.86 -46.60 -14.40
N ALA A 34 -20.85 -45.71 -14.50
CA ALA A 34 -22.27 -46.05 -14.71
C ALA A 34 -22.67 -46.52 -16.14
N PRO A 35 -22.16 -45.99 -17.26
CA PRO A 35 -22.59 -46.36 -18.62
C PRO A 35 -22.36 -47.83 -18.98
N SER A 36 -21.35 -48.48 -18.38
CA SER A 36 -21.06 -49.90 -18.55
C SER A 36 -22.16 -50.83 -18.01
N LEU A 37 -22.99 -50.35 -17.07
CA LEU A 37 -24.12 -51.13 -16.49
C LEU A 37 -25.32 -51.19 -17.44
N GLN A 38 -25.53 -50.20 -18.31
CA GLN A 38 -26.66 -50.21 -19.26
C GLN A 38 -26.49 -51.20 -20.41
N LYS A 39 -25.25 -51.56 -20.79
CA LYS A 39 -24.98 -52.48 -21.93
C LYS A 39 -25.10 -53.97 -21.60
N LYS A 40 -25.29 -54.37 -20.33
CA LYS A 40 -25.48 -55.77 -19.89
C LYS A 40 -26.64 -55.94 -18.91
N GLN A 41 -27.78 -55.30 -19.20
CA GLN A 41 -28.99 -55.35 -18.37
C GLN A 41 -29.64 -56.74 -18.22
N SER A 42 -29.14 -57.80 -18.90
CA SER A 42 -29.75 -59.14 -18.85
C SER A 42 -29.18 -60.07 -17.76
N ILE A 43 -28.26 -59.62 -16.89
CA ILE A 43 -27.60 -60.50 -15.90
C ILE A 43 -28.03 -60.21 -14.45
N PHE A 44 -28.67 -59.08 -14.16
CA PHE A 44 -29.00 -58.69 -12.78
C PHE A 44 -30.46 -58.28 -12.61
N SER A 45 -31.39 -59.23 -12.82
CA SER A 45 -32.78 -59.08 -12.37
C SER A 45 -32.91 -59.70 -10.98
N ASN A 46 -32.79 -58.87 -9.94
CA ASN A 46 -33.04 -59.11 -8.50
C ASN A 46 -31.82 -58.87 -7.58
N ALA A 47 -31.20 -57.70 -7.65
CA ALA A 47 -30.35 -57.22 -6.55
C ALA A 47 -30.69 -55.77 -6.23
N SER A 48 -31.29 -55.56 -5.06
CA SER A 48 -31.44 -54.26 -4.39
C SER A 48 -30.15 -53.83 -3.67
N ASP A 49 -28.98 -54.26 -4.14
CA ASP A 49 -27.67 -53.93 -3.58
C ASP A 49 -26.77 -53.32 -4.68
N GLN A 50 -26.56 -51.99 -4.60
CA GLN A 50 -25.66 -51.24 -5.46
C GLN A 50 -24.18 -51.57 -5.17
N ASN A 51 -23.70 -52.71 -5.64
CA ASN A 51 -22.30 -53.12 -5.48
C ASN A 51 -21.37 -52.41 -6.49
N TYR A 52 -21.02 -51.16 -6.23
CA TYR A 52 -20.06 -50.37 -7.05
C TYR A 52 -18.69 -51.08 -7.20
N LEU A 53 -18.26 -51.85 -6.21
CA LEU A 53 -17.03 -52.66 -6.27
C LEU A 53 -17.10 -53.71 -7.40
N LEU A 54 -18.28 -54.26 -7.69
CA LEU A 54 -18.49 -55.18 -8.80
C LEU A 54 -18.52 -54.43 -10.14
N ALA A 55 -19.10 -53.23 -10.19
CA ALA A 55 -19.10 -52.38 -11.38
C ALA A 55 -17.67 -51.96 -11.78
N LEU A 56 -16.82 -51.60 -10.81
CA LEU A 56 -15.38 -51.33 -11.02
C LEU A 56 -14.64 -52.56 -11.58
N LYS A 57 -14.92 -53.78 -11.07
CA LYS A 57 -14.37 -55.02 -11.64
C LYS A 57 -14.78 -55.21 -13.11
N VAL A 58 -16.05 -54.96 -13.43
CA VAL A 58 -16.58 -55.09 -14.80
C VAL A 58 -15.97 -54.02 -15.72
N PHE A 59 -15.84 -52.79 -15.25
CA PHE A 59 -15.23 -51.69 -15.99
C PHE A 59 -13.74 -51.95 -16.26
N ALA A 60 -12.96 -52.44 -15.29
CA ALA A 60 -11.57 -52.81 -15.52
C ALA A 60 -11.45 -54.03 -16.47
N ALA A 61 -12.35 -55.02 -16.36
CA ALA A 61 -12.34 -56.22 -17.20
C ALA A 61 -12.66 -55.95 -18.69
N GLN A 62 -13.12 -54.75 -19.06
CA GLN A 62 -13.27 -54.38 -20.48
C GLN A 62 -11.91 -54.22 -21.17
N TYR A 63 -10.84 -54.00 -20.39
CA TYR A 63 -9.47 -53.94 -20.88
C TYR A 63 -8.81 -55.31 -20.73
N SER A 64 -8.36 -55.89 -21.84
CA SER A 64 -7.84 -57.25 -21.87
C SER A 64 -6.67 -57.45 -20.91
N GLY A 65 -6.74 -58.49 -20.07
CA GLY A 65 -5.70 -58.82 -19.10
C GLY A 65 -5.73 -58.03 -17.78
N HIS A 66 -6.60 -57.04 -17.61
CA HIS A 66 -6.70 -56.27 -16.37
C HIS A 66 -7.61 -56.93 -15.33
N THR A 67 -7.14 -57.01 -14.09
CA THR A 67 -7.92 -57.47 -12.93
C THR A 67 -7.72 -56.55 -11.72
N LEU A 68 -8.72 -56.49 -10.85
CA LEU A 68 -8.69 -55.68 -9.62
C LEU A 68 -8.78 -56.60 -8.40
N THR A 69 -7.86 -56.44 -7.44
CA THR A 69 -7.84 -57.16 -6.16
C THR A 69 -8.19 -56.19 -5.04
N PHE A 70 -9.11 -56.59 -4.15
CA PHE A 70 -9.68 -55.70 -3.13
C PHE A 70 -9.07 -56.00 -1.77
N HIS A 71 -8.66 -54.95 -1.07
CA HIS A 71 -8.15 -54.97 0.29
C HIS A 71 -9.00 -54.01 1.13
N GLN A 72 -9.67 -54.53 2.17
CA GLN A 72 -10.59 -53.74 2.99
C GLN A 72 -9.90 -53.27 4.28
N SER A 73 -10.10 -52.01 4.64
CA SER A 73 -9.68 -51.44 5.92
C SER A 73 -10.78 -50.53 6.46
N GLN A 74 -11.21 -50.73 7.71
CA GLN A 74 -12.17 -49.83 8.37
C GLN A 74 -11.48 -48.55 8.84
N ILE A 75 -12.10 -47.40 8.58
CA ILE A 75 -11.60 -46.08 9.02
C ILE A 75 -12.37 -45.60 10.27
N SER A 76 -13.67 -45.90 10.39
CA SER A 76 -14.49 -45.62 11.58
C SER A 76 -15.66 -46.62 11.71
N GLN A 77 -16.49 -46.48 12.76
CA GLN A 77 -17.73 -47.25 12.89
C GLN A 77 -18.77 -46.95 11.79
N THR A 78 -18.60 -45.83 11.07
CA THR A 78 -19.61 -45.28 10.13
C THR A 78 -19.12 -45.13 8.69
N LYS A 79 -17.82 -45.31 8.41
CA LYS A 79 -17.24 -45.21 7.04
C LYS A 79 -16.27 -46.33 6.74
N GLN A 80 -16.31 -46.84 5.51
CA GLN A 80 -15.38 -47.87 5.03
C GLN A 80 -14.47 -47.33 3.92
N SER A 81 -13.22 -47.81 3.90
CA SER A 81 -12.28 -47.56 2.82
C SER A 81 -11.82 -48.88 2.20
N HIS A 82 -11.85 -48.91 0.87
CA HIS A 82 -11.41 -50.03 0.08
C HIS A 82 -10.19 -49.60 -0.73
N THR A 83 -9.03 -50.17 -0.42
CA THR A 83 -7.83 -50.06 -1.27
C THR A 83 -7.88 -51.18 -2.31
N ILE A 84 -7.71 -50.84 -3.58
CA ILE A 84 -7.87 -51.76 -4.70
C ILE A 84 -6.57 -51.78 -5.49
N THR A 85 -5.91 -52.93 -5.52
CA THR A 85 -4.69 -53.13 -6.29
C THR A 85 -5.00 -53.55 -7.71
N GLN A 86 -4.47 -52.79 -8.66
CA GLN A 86 -4.58 -53.05 -10.08
C GLN A 86 -3.55 -54.11 -10.50
N LYS A 87 -3.98 -55.06 -11.32
CA LYS A 87 -3.11 -56.10 -11.88
C LYS A 87 -3.28 -56.19 -13.39
N TYR A 88 -2.18 -56.48 -14.09
CA TYR A 88 -2.18 -56.87 -15.50
C TYR A 88 -1.62 -58.29 -15.62
N GLN A 89 -2.41 -59.21 -16.15
CA GLN A 89 -2.11 -60.64 -16.23
C GLN A 89 -1.64 -61.24 -14.89
N ASN A 90 -2.33 -60.86 -13.80
CA ASN A 90 -2.05 -61.23 -12.39
C ASN A 90 -0.80 -60.61 -11.75
N ILE A 91 -0.04 -59.77 -12.47
CA ILE A 91 1.10 -59.02 -11.91
C ILE A 91 0.63 -57.64 -11.44
N PRO A 92 0.98 -57.21 -10.22
CA PRO A 92 0.60 -55.90 -9.69
C PRO A 92 1.23 -54.76 -10.49
N ILE A 93 0.42 -53.74 -10.79
CA ILE A 93 0.90 -52.46 -11.32
C ILE A 93 1.38 -51.63 -10.14
N TRP A 94 2.68 -51.35 -10.11
CA TRP A 94 3.34 -50.78 -8.93
C TRP A 94 2.87 -49.34 -8.64
N ASN A 95 2.47 -49.10 -7.38
CA ASN A 95 2.10 -47.79 -6.84
C ASN A 95 0.96 -47.10 -7.61
N GLN A 96 0.02 -47.88 -8.15
CA GLN A 96 -1.18 -47.41 -8.84
C GLN A 96 -2.43 -48.01 -8.18
N ASP A 97 -2.48 -48.06 -6.85
CA ASP A 97 -3.68 -48.50 -6.14
C ASP A 97 -4.81 -47.46 -6.27
N LEU A 98 -6.06 -47.92 -6.26
CA LEU A 98 -7.24 -47.06 -6.17
C LEU A 98 -7.78 -47.07 -4.74
N VAL A 99 -8.31 -45.96 -4.25
CA VAL A 99 -8.99 -45.90 -2.94
C VAL A 99 -10.43 -45.48 -3.14
N VAL A 100 -11.36 -46.27 -2.59
CA VAL A 100 -12.81 -46.00 -2.65
C VAL A 100 -13.34 -45.83 -1.24
N LEU A 101 -13.97 -44.68 -0.97
CA LEU A 101 -14.65 -44.39 0.29
C LEU A 101 -16.15 -44.64 0.14
N THR A 102 -16.74 -45.32 1.13
CA THR A 102 -18.17 -45.59 1.17
C THR A 102 -18.77 -45.20 2.52
N ASP A 103 -20.05 -44.83 2.49
CA ASP A 103 -20.87 -44.61 3.69
C ASP A 103 -21.30 -45.92 4.38
N GLU A 104 -22.12 -45.81 5.43
CA GLU A 104 -22.67 -46.93 6.21
C GLU A 104 -23.52 -47.91 5.39
N SER A 105 -24.10 -47.43 4.28
CA SER A 105 -24.95 -48.21 3.38
C SER A 105 -24.20 -48.80 2.18
N GLY A 106 -22.88 -48.58 2.11
CA GLY A 106 -22.02 -49.07 1.03
C GLY A 106 -22.05 -48.24 -0.25
N VAL A 107 -22.64 -47.04 -0.20
CA VAL A 107 -22.67 -46.10 -1.34
C VAL A 107 -21.31 -45.40 -1.44
N VAL A 108 -20.78 -45.31 -2.66
CA VAL A 108 -19.49 -44.63 -2.93
C VAL A 108 -19.65 -43.13 -2.76
N GLU A 109 -18.99 -42.58 -1.75
CA GLU A 109 -18.87 -41.14 -1.54
C GLU A 109 -17.76 -40.55 -2.41
N GLN A 110 -16.64 -41.26 -2.55
CA GLN A 110 -15.46 -40.73 -3.21
C GLN A 110 -14.52 -41.83 -3.74
N VAL A 111 -13.81 -41.52 -4.83
CA VAL A 111 -12.78 -42.39 -5.42
C VAL A 111 -11.51 -41.58 -5.65
N TYR A 112 -10.36 -42.18 -5.36
CA TYR A 112 -9.03 -41.63 -5.53
C TYR A 112 -8.16 -42.56 -6.38
N GLY A 113 -7.30 -41.98 -7.22
CA GLY A 113 -6.36 -42.70 -8.09
C GLY A 113 -6.81 -42.81 -9.55
N ASP A 114 -5.90 -43.31 -10.39
CA ASP A 114 -6.10 -43.48 -11.83
C ASP A 114 -6.17 -44.97 -12.19
N LEU A 115 -7.13 -45.36 -13.02
CA LEU A 115 -7.11 -46.68 -13.64
C LEU A 115 -6.09 -46.68 -14.78
N ILE A 116 -5.10 -47.56 -14.73
CA ILE A 116 -4.10 -47.71 -15.79
C ILE A 116 -4.65 -48.68 -16.83
N VAL A 117 -4.81 -48.21 -18.06
CA VAL A 117 -5.40 -49.00 -19.16
C VAL A 117 -4.45 -49.07 -20.35
N ASN A 118 -4.76 -49.98 -21.29
CA ASN A 118 -3.98 -50.21 -22.51
C ASN A 118 -2.54 -50.73 -22.30
N VAL A 119 -2.24 -51.35 -21.15
CA VAL A 119 -0.91 -51.94 -20.85
C VAL A 119 -0.44 -52.92 -21.95
N ALA A 120 -1.38 -53.62 -22.58
CA ALA A 120 -1.11 -54.55 -23.69
C ALA A 120 -0.46 -53.89 -24.94
N LYS A 121 -0.53 -52.57 -25.09
CA LYS A 121 0.14 -51.86 -26.20
C LYS A 121 1.65 -51.78 -26.00
N ASP A 122 2.11 -51.73 -24.75
CA ASP A 122 3.53 -51.72 -24.39
C ASP A 122 4.07 -53.11 -24.10
N ILE A 123 3.23 -53.97 -23.52
CA ILE A 123 3.59 -55.32 -23.09
C ILE A 123 2.59 -56.29 -23.72
N SER A 124 2.82 -56.64 -24.99
CA SER A 124 1.90 -57.47 -25.78
C SER A 124 1.88 -58.94 -25.35
N THR A 125 2.99 -59.42 -24.78
CA THR A 125 3.18 -60.79 -24.28
C THR A 125 3.96 -60.74 -23.00
N LEU A 126 3.47 -61.40 -21.96
CA LEU A 126 4.09 -61.39 -20.64
C LEU A 126 4.47 -62.82 -20.24
N THR A 127 5.74 -63.02 -19.90
CA THR A 127 6.25 -64.29 -19.35
C THR A 127 6.58 -64.07 -17.88
N PRO A 128 5.90 -64.76 -16.94
CA PRO A 128 6.18 -64.61 -15.51
C PRO A 128 7.66 -64.85 -15.20
N ALA A 129 8.23 -63.98 -14.37
CA ALA A 129 9.61 -64.09 -13.93
C ALA A 129 9.79 -65.36 -13.08
N SER A 130 10.83 -66.13 -13.39
CA SER A 130 11.27 -67.22 -12.50
C SER A 130 11.89 -66.66 -11.21
N GLU A 131 11.84 -67.44 -10.13
CA GLU A 131 12.55 -67.09 -8.89
C GLU A 131 14.05 -66.86 -9.13
N GLU A 132 14.65 -67.62 -10.06
CA GLU A 132 16.06 -67.47 -10.45
C GLU A 132 16.33 -66.09 -11.09
N GLN A 133 15.48 -65.65 -12.02
CA GLN A 133 15.62 -64.31 -12.63
C GLN A 133 15.50 -63.18 -11.61
N LEU A 134 14.57 -63.27 -10.66
CA LEU A 134 14.40 -62.28 -9.59
C LEU A 134 15.61 -62.27 -8.64
N SER A 135 16.17 -63.45 -8.32
CA SER A 135 17.39 -63.56 -7.50
C SER A 135 18.60 -62.94 -8.20
N VAL A 136 18.79 -63.20 -9.50
CA VAL A 136 19.88 -62.61 -10.28
C VAL A 136 19.77 -61.09 -10.34
N ALA A 137 18.57 -60.55 -10.51
CA ALA A 137 18.32 -59.10 -10.50
C ALA A 137 18.65 -58.47 -9.13
N LEU A 138 18.25 -59.13 -8.03
CA LEU A 138 18.58 -58.70 -6.66
C LEU A 138 20.09 -58.69 -6.41
N ASP A 139 20.78 -59.78 -6.76
CA ASP A 139 22.23 -59.92 -6.55
C ASP A 139 23.01 -58.92 -7.42
N SER A 140 22.54 -58.64 -8.64
CA SER A 140 23.12 -57.61 -9.51
C SER A 140 23.14 -56.23 -8.84
N ILE A 141 22.02 -55.78 -8.26
CA ILE A 141 22.00 -54.49 -7.55
C ILE A 141 22.83 -54.55 -6.27
N ILE A 142 22.72 -55.62 -5.47
CA ILE A 142 23.50 -55.74 -4.22
C ILE A 142 25.00 -55.70 -4.51
N SER A 143 25.46 -56.33 -5.61
CA SER A 143 26.88 -56.35 -5.99
C SER A 143 27.46 -54.96 -6.25
N GLN A 144 26.64 -54.00 -6.69
CA GLN A 144 27.07 -52.60 -6.90
C GLN A 144 27.42 -51.89 -5.58
N PHE A 145 26.97 -52.41 -4.44
CA PHE A 145 27.27 -51.87 -3.11
C PHE A 145 28.43 -52.60 -2.42
N ASN A 146 29.00 -53.63 -3.04
CA ASN A 146 30.19 -54.31 -2.55
C ASN A 146 31.44 -53.51 -2.94
N ASN A 147 31.74 -52.46 -2.18
CA ASN A 147 32.98 -51.68 -2.28
C ASN A 147 34.03 -52.25 -1.29
N GLU A 148 35.24 -51.67 -1.21
CA GLU A 148 36.35 -52.10 -0.34
C GLU A 148 36.03 -52.21 1.17
N ARG A 149 34.81 -51.86 1.62
CA ARG A 149 34.39 -51.89 3.02
C ARG A 149 33.18 -52.80 3.25
N PRO A 150 33.20 -53.66 4.28
CA PRO A 150 32.09 -54.57 4.59
C PRO A 150 30.77 -53.85 4.90
N ARG A 151 29.67 -54.36 4.33
CA ARG A 151 28.29 -53.88 4.55
C ARG A 151 27.35 -55.03 4.96
N VAL A 152 26.36 -54.70 5.79
CA VAL A 152 25.28 -55.61 6.20
C VAL A 152 24.03 -55.30 5.40
N PHE A 153 23.42 -56.32 4.78
CA PHE A 153 22.19 -56.18 4.01
C PHE A 153 21.02 -56.88 4.72
N ARG A 154 19.87 -56.21 4.83
CA ARG A 154 18.67 -56.70 5.51
C ARG A 154 17.42 -56.44 4.67
N ARG A 155 16.34 -57.16 4.94
CA ARG A 155 15.02 -56.99 4.29
C ARG A 155 15.10 -56.97 2.76
N LYS A 156 15.90 -57.88 2.20
CA LYS A 156 16.07 -58.05 0.77
C LYS A 156 14.76 -58.62 0.19
N SER A 157 14.23 -57.99 -0.84
CA SER A 157 13.13 -58.51 -1.64
C SER A 157 13.33 -58.21 -3.11
N ALA A 158 12.82 -59.12 -3.93
CA ALA A 158 12.68 -58.94 -5.36
C ALA A 158 11.26 -59.39 -5.73
N GLU A 159 10.48 -58.48 -6.28
CA GLU A 159 9.08 -58.70 -6.62
C GLU A 159 8.87 -58.38 -8.10
N GLU A 160 8.16 -59.23 -8.80
CA GLU A 160 7.72 -58.95 -10.17
C GLU A 160 6.58 -57.93 -10.16
N VAL A 161 6.73 -56.86 -10.95
CA VAL A 161 5.75 -55.77 -11.06
C VAL A 161 5.61 -55.26 -12.49
N ILE A 162 4.52 -54.55 -12.76
CA ILE A 162 4.43 -53.64 -13.91
C ILE A 162 4.77 -52.23 -13.41
N TYR A 163 5.86 -51.66 -13.91
CA TYR A 163 6.31 -50.31 -13.58
C TYR A 163 5.93 -49.35 -14.71
N ILE A 164 5.31 -48.22 -14.38
CA ILE A 164 5.05 -47.15 -15.36
C ILE A 164 6.21 -46.16 -15.26
N ASP A 165 7.02 -46.07 -16.31
CA ASP A 165 8.18 -45.18 -16.33
C ASP A 165 7.79 -43.69 -16.47
N THR A 166 8.77 -42.80 -16.36
CA THR A 166 8.57 -41.34 -16.41
C THR A 166 8.03 -40.84 -17.75
N GLN A 167 8.11 -41.65 -18.82
CA GLN A 167 7.55 -41.34 -20.13
C GLN A 167 6.12 -41.92 -20.30
N GLY A 168 5.56 -42.51 -19.25
CA GLY A 168 4.23 -43.10 -19.25
C GLY A 168 4.16 -44.41 -20.04
N LYS A 169 5.28 -45.14 -20.15
CA LYS A 169 5.35 -46.46 -20.80
C LYS A 169 5.35 -47.57 -19.75
N ALA A 170 4.55 -48.61 -19.97
CA ALA A 170 4.57 -49.78 -19.08
C ALA A 170 5.80 -50.66 -19.34
N ARG A 171 6.48 -51.04 -18.25
CA ARG A 171 7.65 -51.93 -18.23
C ARG A 171 7.37 -53.14 -17.37
N HIS A 172 7.71 -54.32 -17.87
CA HIS A 172 7.71 -55.55 -17.08
C HIS A 172 9.02 -55.60 -16.29
N ALA A 173 8.95 -55.47 -14.96
CA ALA A 173 10.12 -55.14 -14.15
C ALA A 173 10.22 -55.97 -12.86
N ALA A 174 11.46 -56.17 -12.40
CA ALA A 174 11.78 -56.62 -11.06
C ALA A 174 11.96 -55.40 -10.15
N LYS A 175 11.10 -55.27 -9.15
CA LYS A 175 11.26 -54.31 -8.05
C LYS A 175 12.17 -54.93 -7.01
N ILE A 176 13.39 -54.41 -6.92
CA ILE A 176 14.39 -54.77 -5.94
C ILE A 176 14.30 -53.81 -4.76
N ALA A 177 14.25 -54.34 -3.54
CA ALA A 177 14.31 -53.52 -2.33
C ALA A 177 15.20 -54.16 -1.27
N PHE A 178 16.06 -53.37 -0.63
CA PHE A 178 16.82 -53.81 0.53
C PHE A 178 17.26 -52.64 1.40
N PHE A 179 17.56 -52.94 2.65
CA PHE A 179 18.27 -52.05 3.56
C PHE A 179 19.76 -52.45 3.60
N THR A 180 20.66 -51.49 3.58
CA THR A 180 22.11 -51.73 3.71
C THR A 180 22.74 -50.75 4.69
N ASP A 181 23.72 -51.21 5.48
CA ASP A 181 24.49 -50.41 6.44
C ASP A 181 25.96 -50.86 6.46
N PHE A 182 26.86 -50.04 6.99
CA PHE A 182 28.28 -50.42 7.16
C PHE A 182 28.49 -51.19 8.46
N GLU A 183 29.42 -52.16 8.47
CA GLU A 183 29.73 -52.94 9.68
C GLU A 183 30.43 -52.11 10.77
N SER A 184 31.14 -51.03 10.41
CA SER A 184 31.80 -50.10 11.34
C SER A 184 32.07 -48.72 10.72
N GLY A 185 32.13 -47.68 11.55
CA GLY A 185 32.41 -46.29 11.16
C GLY A 185 31.17 -45.37 11.17
N PRO A 186 31.35 -44.03 11.06
CA PRO A 186 30.27 -43.04 11.16
C PRO A 186 29.44 -42.90 9.86
N PHE A 187 29.28 -43.99 9.10
CA PHE A 187 28.62 -43.99 7.81
C PHE A 187 27.12 -44.31 7.96
N LYS A 188 26.29 -43.79 7.06
CA LYS A 188 24.84 -43.80 7.22
C LYS A 188 24.19 -44.98 6.47
N PRO A 189 23.18 -45.65 7.04
CA PRO A 189 22.44 -46.71 6.35
C PRO A 189 21.58 -46.18 5.20
N GLN A 190 21.29 -47.03 4.21
CA GLN A 190 20.52 -46.73 3.00
C GLN A 190 19.34 -47.71 2.84
N ARG A 191 18.22 -47.26 2.26
CA ARG A 191 17.11 -48.15 1.84
C ARG A 191 16.94 -48.00 0.35
N ILE A 192 17.42 -48.99 -0.38
CA ILE A 192 17.41 -48.96 -1.84
C ILE A 192 16.10 -49.54 -2.34
N ILE A 193 15.47 -48.84 -3.29
CA ILE A 193 14.45 -49.40 -4.18
C ILE A 193 14.96 -49.22 -5.61
N SER A 194 14.90 -50.27 -6.42
CA SER A 194 15.32 -50.25 -7.82
C SER A 194 14.36 -51.04 -8.69
N PHE A 195 14.21 -50.64 -9.94
CA PHE A 195 13.40 -51.33 -10.94
C PHE A 195 14.29 -51.74 -12.09
N ILE A 196 14.39 -53.04 -12.35
CA ILE A 196 15.13 -53.59 -13.51
C ILE A 196 14.10 -54.12 -14.50
N ASP A 197 14.23 -53.76 -15.78
CA ASP A 197 13.41 -54.30 -16.85
C ASP A 197 13.76 -55.79 -17.06
N LEU A 198 12.78 -56.67 -16.91
CA LEU A 198 12.98 -58.13 -16.95
C LEU A 198 13.23 -58.68 -18.36
N THR A 199 12.94 -57.90 -19.40
CA THR A 199 13.14 -58.32 -20.80
C THR A 199 14.53 -57.94 -21.29
N THR A 200 15.01 -56.76 -20.90
CA THR A 200 16.29 -56.18 -21.36
C THR A 200 17.41 -56.27 -20.33
N ASN A 201 17.07 -56.54 -19.07
CA ASN A 201 17.97 -56.46 -17.90
C ASN A 201 18.55 -55.06 -17.66
N GLU A 202 17.91 -54.02 -18.21
CA GLU A 202 18.31 -52.63 -17.99
C GLU A 202 17.79 -52.10 -16.65
N LEU A 203 18.60 -51.31 -15.94
CA LEU A 203 18.14 -50.57 -14.78
C LEU A 203 17.24 -49.42 -15.23
N ILE A 204 15.95 -49.49 -14.88
CA ILE A 204 14.94 -48.46 -15.22
C ILE A 204 15.08 -47.27 -14.27
N SER A 205 15.13 -47.53 -12.96
CA SER A 205 15.29 -46.50 -11.94
C SER A 205 15.85 -47.08 -10.65
N GLN A 206 16.59 -46.28 -9.90
CA GLN A 206 17.14 -46.63 -8.59
C GLN A 206 17.09 -45.39 -7.69
N SER A 207 16.63 -45.57 -6.46
CA SER A 207 16.56 -44.52 -5.45
C SER A 207 16.91 -45.04 -4.07
N ASP A 208 17.59 -44.20 -3.29
CA ASP A 208 17.63 -44.34 -1.84
C ASP A 208 16.40 -43.66 -1.27
N VAL A 209 15.45 -44.44 -0.76
CA VAL A 209 14.21 -43.93 -0.19
C VAL A 209 14.37 -43.50 1.27
N LEU A 210 15.59 -43.57 1.82
CA LEU A 210 15.94 -42.78 3.01
C LEU A 210 16.35 -41.36 2.57
N GLN A 211 15.40 -40.57 2.08
CA GLN A 211 15.58 -39.11 2.10
C GLN A 211 15.74 -38.70 3.56
N ARG A 212 16.87 -38.06 3.88
CA ARG A 212 17.12 -37.52 5.22
C ARG A 212 17.28 -36.02 5.12
N ILE A 213 16.14 -35.32 5.03
CA ILE A 213 16.08 -34.00 5.64
C ILE A 213 16.26 -34.24 7.13
N VAL A 214 17.43 -33.91 7.65
CA VAL A 214 17.65 -33.89 9.10
C VAL A 214 17.14 -32.54 9.58
N TYR A 215 16.19 -32.55 10.50
CA TYR A 215 15.73 -31.34 11.14
C TYR A 215 16.60 -31.04 12.36
N GLU A 216 17.10 -29.82 12.47
CA GLU A 216 17.86 -29.36 13.63
C GLU A 216 17.33 -28.03 14.15
N GLY A 217 17.55 -27.79 15.43
CA GLY A 217 17.30 -26.49 16.04
C GLY A 217 18.27 -25.45 15.51
N GLY A 218 17.75 -24.41 14.86
CA GLY A 218 18.49 -23.22 14.49
C GLY A 218 18.99 -22.47 15.72
N SER A 219 19.97 -21.59 15.52
CA SER A 219 20.32 -20.58 16.51
C SER A 219 20.49 -19.23 15.85
N GLY A 220 20.40 -18.13 16.60
CA GLY A 220 20.55 -16.80 16.02
C GLY A 220 19.80 -15.71 16.78
N PRO A 221 19.95 -14.45 16.36
CA PRO A 221 19.25 -13.32 16.96
C PRO A 221 17.73 -13.43 16.77
N SER A 222 16.98 -12.85 17.72
CA SER A 222 15.53 -12.75 17.72
C SER A 222 15.11 -11.39 18.27
N GLY A 223 13.96 -10.89 17.82
CA GLY A 223 13.34 -9.66 18.29
C GLY A 223 13.91 -8.40 17.65
N ASN A 224 13.50 -7.27 18.22
CA ASN A 224 13.86 -5.93 17.74
C ASN A 224 14.22 -5.00 18.91
N ASP A 225 14.54 -3.75 18.61
CA ASP A 225 14.95 -2.75 19.62
C ASP A 225 13.86 -2.43 20.65
N LYS A 226 12.57 -2.59 20.32
CA LYS A 226 11.45 -2.43 21.28
C LYS A 226 11.29 -3.68 22.15
N VAL A 227 11.30 -4.86 21.53
CA VAL A 227 11.09 -6.15 22.19
C VAL A 227 12.34 -7.00 22.02
N SER A 228 13.33 -6.74 22.88
CA SER A 228 14.56 -7.53 22.90
C SER A 228 14.29 -8.93 23.45
N ARG A 229 14.52 -9.96 22.63
CA ARG A 229 14.35 -11.36 23.00
C ARG A 229 15.70 -12.07 23.11
N PRO A 230 15.82 -13.08 23.99
CA PRO A 230 16.99 -13.94 23.99
C PRO A 230 17.19 -14.59 22.62
N ASP A 231 18.44 -14.65 22.18
CA ASP A 231 18.78 -15.37 20.96
C ASP A 231 18.26 -16.80 21.00
N TYR A 232 17.75 -17.25 19.87
CA TYR A 232 17.49 -18.65 19.60
C TYR A 232 18.77 -19.46 19.82
N LYS A 233 18.66 -20.52 20.61
CA LYS A 233 19.76 -21.44 20.93
C LYS A 233 19.55 -22.75 20.21
N GLN A 234 20.64 -23.36 19.78
CA GLN A 234 20.62 -24.70 19.23
C GLN A 234 20.24 -25.67 20.35
N VAL A 235 19.05 -26.26 20.23
CA VAL A 235 18.47 -27.23 21.17
C VAL A 235 17.78 -28.32 20.36
N ASP A 236 17.59 -29.50 20.96
CA ASP A 236 16.79 -30.57 20.35
C ASP A 236 15.38 -30.06 19.97
N TYR A 237 14.99 -30.25 18.71
CA TYR A 237 13.78 -29.65 18.13
C TYR A 237 12.46 -30.26 18.65
N VAL A 238 12.51 -31.24 19.56
CA VAL A 238 11.34 -32.02 20.01
C VAL A 238 10.47 -31.24 21.03
N SER A 239 10.79 -29.98 21.34
CA SER A 239 10.00 -29.16 22.26
C SER A 239 8.69 -28.68 21.64
N TYR A 240 7.61 -28.75 22.42
CA TYR A 240 6.28 -28.24 22.06
C TYR A 240 5.80 -27.24 23.13
N PRO A 241 5.58 -25.95 22.81
CA PRO A 241 5.86 -25.26 21.54
C PRO A 241 7.37 -25.18 21.20
N PRO A 242 7.76 -24.89 19.94
CA PRO A 242 9.16 -24.87 19.53
C PRO A 242 9.93 -23.72 20.20
N LYS A 243 11.02 -24.03 20.91
CA LYS A 243 11.87 -23.03 21.57
C LYS A 243 12.82 -22.28 20.63
N THR A 244 12.99 -22.79 19.41
CA THR A 244 13.84 -22.22 18.36
C THR A 244 13.22 -22.50 16.99
N PHE A 245 13.62 -21.77 15.95
CA PHE A 245 13.26 -22.13 14.58
C PHE A 245 13.95 -23.45 14.19
N VAL A 246 13.26 -24.28 13.43
CA VAL A 246 13.79 -25.57 12.95
C VAL A 246 14.19 -25.41 11.50
N VAL A 247 15.36 -25.92 11.11
CA VAL A 247 15.85 -25.91 9.72
C VAL A 247 15.98 -27.32 9.17
N ALA A 248 15.80 -27.46 7.86
CA ALA A 248 16.16 -28.67 7.13
C ALA A 248 17.66 -28.65 6.80
N MET A 249 18.37 -29.75 7.02
CA MET A 249 19.79 -29.87 6.67
C MET A 249 20.00 -30.81 5.49
N GLU A 250 20.80 -30.35 4.54
CA GLU A 250 21.29 -31.13 3.40
C GLU A 250 22.82 -31.16 3.43
N THR A 251 23.42 -32.35 3.41
CA THR A 251 24.89 -32.51 3.41
C THR A 251 25.35 -33.07 2.08
N ASP A 252 26.22 -32.34 1.37
CA ASP A 252 26.93 -32.81 0.19
C ASP A 252 28.44 -32.59 0.35
N ASN A 253 29.25 -33.60 0.04
CA ASN A 253 30.72 -33.51 0.04
C ASN A 253 31.36 -32.84 1.29
N GLN A 254 30.83 -33.11 2.49
CA GLN A 254 31.23 -32.53 3.79
C GLN A 254 30.78 -31.08 4.06
N GLN A 255 30.06 -30.44 3.16
CA GLN A 255 29.40 -29.16 3.40
C GLN A 255 27.92 -29.40 3.74
N THR A 256 27.45 -28.81 4.85
CA THR A 256 26.04 -28.86 5.25
C THR A 256 25.37 -27.52 5.02
N THR A 257 24.26 -27.53 4.30
CA THR A 257 23.39 -26.37 4.03
C THR A 257 22.15 -26.49 4.90
N CYS A 258 21.79 -25.41 5.58
CA CYS A 258 20.55 -25.29 6.32
C CYS A 258 19.53 -24.49 5.49
N LEU A 259 18.35 -25.07 5.29
CA LEU A 259 17.26 -24.48 4.53
C LEU A 259 16.12 -24.09 5.49
N PHE A 260 15.57 -22.91 5.27
CA PHE A 260 14.35 -22.45 5.91
C PHE A 260 13.13 -23.05 5.21
N ASP A 261 13.11 -24.38 5.14
CA ASP A 261 12.02 -25.21 4.62
C ASP A 261 11.85 -26.41 5.56
N ALA A 262 11.08 -26.20 6.62
CA ALA A 262 10.89 -27.19 7.67
C ALA A 262 9.55 -27.02 8.37
N LYS A 263 9.02 -28.14 8.88
CA LYS A 263 7.77 -28.17 9.67
C LYS A 263 6.59 -27.49 8.95
N ASN A 264 6.44 -27.75 7.65
CA ASN A 264 5.39 -27.20 6.78
C ASN A 264 5.48 -25.68 6.53
N VAL A 265 6.62 -25.08 6.81
CA VAL A 265 6.86 -23.65 6.64
C VAL A 265 8.09 -23.45 5.78
N GLU A 266 7.93 -22.65 4.73
CA GLU A 266 8.99 -22.20 3.84
C GLU A 266 9.17 -20.69 4.03
N THR A 267 10.40 -20.23 4.26
CA THR A 267 10.69 -18.79 4.39
C THR A 267 11.70 -18.37 3.34
N ARG A 268 11.37 -17.32 2.58
CA ARG A 268 12.15 -16.77 1.49
C ARG A 268 12.64 -15.38 1.85
N ASN A 269 13.83 -15.04 1.35
CA ASN A 269 14.42 -13.71 1.50
C ASN A 269 14.30 -12.96 0.16
N TYR A 270 13.46 -11.93 0.12
CA TYR A 270 13.26 -11.08 -1.06
C TYR A 270 14.35 -10.01 -1.21
N ASN A 271 15.16 -9.81 -0.17
CA ASN A 271 16.30 -8.91 -0.15
C ASN A 271 15.96 -7.50 -0.70
N HIS A 272 14.84 -6.95 -0.23
CA HIS A 272 14.30 -5.63 -0.57
C HIS A 272 13.72 -5.51 -1.98
N GLY A 273 13.61 -6.63 -2.69
CA GLY A 273 12.99 -6.72 -4.02
C GLY A 273 11.51 -7.06 -3.95
N THR A 274 10.86 -7.02 -5.12
CA THR A 274 9.46 -7.45 -5.34
C THR A 274 9.36 -8.57 -6.38
N ALA A 275 10.50 -8.95 -6.98
CA ALA A 275 10.55 -10.05 -7.94
C ALA A 275 10.35 -11.40 -7.24
N GLN A 276 9.60 -12.30 -7.88
CA GLN A 276 9.27 -13.61 -7.33
C GLN A 276 10.55 -14.40 -6.98
N VAL A 277 10.65 -14.82 -5.72
CA VAL A 277 11.68 -15.75 -5.25
C VAL A 277 11.04 -17.12 -5.10
N ASN A 278 11.64 -18.15 -5.69
CA ASN A 278 11.08 -19.51 -5.71
C ASN A 278 11.82 -20.51 -4.81
N ASN A 279 12.94 -20.11 -4.22
CA ASN A 279 13.75 -20.99 -3.39
C ASN A 279 13.70 -20.52 -1.92
N PRO A 280 13.68 -21.46 -0.95
CA PRO A 280 13.80 -21.10 0.45
C PRO A 280 15.14 -20.41 0.73
N TYR A 281 15.14 -19.53 1.74
CA TYR A 281 16.39 -18.99 2.27
C TYR A 281 17.27 -20.14 2.79
N SER A 282 18.55 -20.10 2.43
CA SER A 282 19.52 -21.11 2.87
C SER A 282 20.86 -20.47 3.21
N TYR A 283 21.59 -21.13 4.10
CA TYR A 283 22.91 -20.69 4.57
C TYR A 283 23.78 -21.89 4.91
N ASN A 284 25.11 -21.70 4.86
CA ASN A 284 26.05 -22.74 5.26
C ASN A 284 26.00 -22.93 6.78
N CYS A 285 25.77 -24.16 7.21
CA CYS A 285 25.70 -24.54 8.62
C CYS A 285 26.57 -25.74 8.95
N SER A 286 27.68 -25.91 8.22
CA SER A 286 28.64 -27.01 8.44
C SER A 286 29.22 -27.01 9.85
N ASP A 287 29.48 -25.81 10.42
CA ASP A 287 30.07 -25.64 11.74
C ASP A 287 29.04 -25.28 12.84
N SER A 288 27.93 -24.65 12.46
CA SER A 288 26.90 -24.18 13.40
C SER A 288 25.58 -23.92 12.68
N THR A 289 24.45 -24.19 13.34
CA THR A 289 23.11 -23.81 12.85
C THR A 289 22.81 -22.32 13.02
N ARG A 290 23.79 -21.50 13.43
CA ARG A 290 23.56 -20.08 13.73
C ARG A 290 23.36 -19.22 12.48
N ASN A 291 22.17 -18.63 12.32
CA ASN A 291 21.89 -17.60 11.31
C ASN A 291 21.85 -16.20 11.95
N ASN A 292 22.73 -15.30 11.52
CA ASN A 292 22.75 -13.89 11.93
C ASN A 292 22.26 -12.94 10.82
N TYR A 293 21.74 -13.47 9.71
CA TYR A 293 21.36 -12.67 8.56
C TYR A 293 19.87 -12.29 8.64
N LYS A 294 19.48 -11.00 8.61
CA LYS A 294 20.32 -9.81 8.81
C LYS A 294 19.63 -8.84 9.77
N GLU A 295 20.44 -8.04 10.45
CA GLU A 295 19.95 -6.90 11.21
C GLU A 295 19.49 -5.80 10.23
N TYR A 296 18.28 -5.28 10.43
CA TYR A 296 17.73 -4.22 9.59
C TYR A 296 16.61 -3.49 10.33
N HIS A 297 16.61 -2.15 10.25
CA HIS A 297 15.59 -1.29 10.86
C HIS A 297 15.31 -1.58 12.36
N GLY A 298 16.35 -1.98 13.12
CA GLY A 298 16.24 -2.31 14.54
C GLY A 298 15.73 -3.72 14.84
N ALA A 299 15.30 -4.50 13.84
CA ALA A 299 15.13 -5.95 14.01
C ALA A 299 16.46 -6.66 13.87
N ARG A 300 16.66 -7.71 14.67
CA ARG A 300 17.94 -8.42 14.75
C ARG A 300 18.06 -9.54 13.71
N SER A 301 16.95 -10.20 13.37
CA SER A 301 16.85 -11.13 12.23
C SER A 301 15.39 -11.46 11.93
N ALA A 302 14.77 -10.70 11.03
CA ALA A 302 13.37 -10.91 10.62
C ALA A 302 13.16 -12.30 10.00
N LEU A 303 14.17 -12.86 9.31
CA LEU A 303 14.09 -14.22 8.75
C LEU A 303 13.94 -15.28 9.86
N ASN A 304 14.75 -15.19 10.92
CA ASN A 304 14.68 -16.15 12.04
C ASN A 304 13.32 -16.10 12.72
N ASP A 305 12.85 -14.89 13.02
CA ASP A 305 11.58 -14.65 13.70
C ASP A 305 10.41 -15.13 12.80
N ALA A 306 10.40 -14.82 11.50
CA ALA A 306 9.36 -15.28 10.58
C ALA A 306 9.31 -16.82 10.52
N HIS A 307 10.48 -17.47 10.39
CA HIS A 307 10.52 -18.92 10.30
C HIS A 307 10.03 -19.58 11.59
N HIS A 308 10.46 -19.08 12.76
CA HIS A 308 9.99 -19.55 14.06
C HIS A 308 8.49 -19.31 14.27
N HIS A 309 8.02 -18.09 14.03
CA HIS A 309 6.63 -17.69 14.25
C HIS A 309 5.68 -18.42 13.31
N GLY A 310 6.04 -18.61 12.03
CA GLY A 310 5.25 -19.40 11.10
C GLY A 310 5.15 -20.87 11.53
N GLN A 311 6.24 -21.46 12.03
CA GLN A 311 6.23 -22.83 12.57
C GLN A 311 5.35 -22.93 13.83
N THR A 312 5.42 -21.91 14.68
CA THR A 312 4.60 -21.81 15.90
C THR A 312 3.12 -21.70 15.55
N ALA A 313 2.73 -20.85 14.61
CA ALA A 313 1.36 -20.71 14.12
C ALA A 313 0.86 -22.02 13.48
N ASN A 314 1.64 -22.65 12.60
CA ASN A 314 1.28 -23.94 12.00
C ASN A 314 0.99 -25.00 13.07
N LEU A 315 1.86 -25.13 14.07
CA LEU A 315 1.70 -26.09 15.17
C LEU A 315 0.49 -25.77 16.07
N MET A 316 0.25 -24.48 16.34
CA MET A 316 -0.93 -24.04 17.08
C MET A 316 -2.22 -24.51 16.39
N PHE A 317 -2.39 -24.21 15.10
CA PHE A 317 -3.56 -24.65 14.32
C PHE A 317 -3.69 -26.19 14.34
N GLU A 318 -2.58 -26.91 14.13
CA GLU A 318 -2.58 -28.38 14.14
C GLU A 318 -2.99 -28.97 15.50
N ALA A 319 -2.53 -28.41 16.61
CA ALA A 319 -2.93 -28.93 17.93
C ALA A 319 -4.28 -28.44 18.42
N TYR A 320 -4.73 -27.27 17.99
CA TYR A 320 -6.03 -26.75 18.41
C TYR A 320 -7.16 -27.34 17.56
N LEU A 321 -6.93 -27.61 16.27
CA LEU A 321 -7.97 -28.06 15.33
C LEU A 321 -7.75 -29.49 14.80
N GLY A 322 -6.63 -30.13 15.11
CA GLY A 322 -6.26 -31.44 14.58
C GLY A 322 -5.81 -31.42 13.12
N HIS A 323 -5.66 -30.24 12.51
CA HIS A 323 -5.18 -30.08 11.15
C HIS A 323 -4.43 -28.76 10.95
N LYS A 324 -3.54 -28.74 9.96
CA LYS A 324 -2.77 -27.56 9.57
C LYS A 324 -3.67 -26.46 9.00
N PRO A 325 -3.22 -25.18 9.00
CA PRO A 325 -4.02 -24.10 8.48
C PRO A 325 -4.20 -24.19 6.95
N TYR A 326 -3.20 -24.70 6.22
CA TYR A 326 -3.25 -24.95 4.78
C TYR A 326 -3.29 -26.46 4.50
N PHE A 327 -4.27 -26.93 3.73
CA PHE A 327 -4.59 -28.36 3.62
C PHE A 327 -3.64 -29.17 2.72
N ASN A 328 -3.15 -28.58 1.64
CA ASN A 328 -2.37 -29.29 0.61
C ASN A 328 -1.03 -28.62 0.26
N LYS A 329 -0.64 -27.56 0.99
CA LYS A 329 0.57 -26.78 0.73
C LYS A 329 1.27 -26.36 2.02
N LYS A 330 2.54 -26.00 1.88
CA LYS A 330 3.33 -25.35 2.94
C LYS A 330 2.89 -23.90 3.09
N ILE A 331 3.08 -23.34 4.28
CA ILE A 331 2.98 -21.90 4.50
C ILE A 331 4.24 -21.29 3.91
N THR A 332 4.09 -20.42 2.92
CA THR A 332 5.22 -19.73 2.29
C THR A 332 5.27 -18.30 2.78
N GLN A 333 6.39 -17.90 3.35
CA GLN A 333 6.60 -16.60 3.97
C GLN A 333 7.70 -15.83 3.23
N ASN A 334 7.40 -14.61 2.82
CA ASN A 334 8.26 -13.76 2.02
C ASN A 334 8.72 -12.57 2.86
N VAL A 335 9.96 -12.62 3.33
CA VAL A 335 10.54 -11.63 4.26
C VAL A 335 11.50 -10.71 3.50
N HIS A 336 11.66 -9.48 3.99
CA HIS A 336 12.40 -8.42 3.29
C HIS A 336 11.75 -8.09 1.95
N TYR A 337 10.42 -8.08 1.89
CA TYR A 337 9.65 -7.80 0.69
C TYR A 337 9.49 -6.29 0.50
N GLY A 338 9.89 -5.80 -0.67
CA GLY A 338 9.92 -4.38 -0.99
C GLY A 338 10.95 -3.59 -0.17
N LEU A 339 11.20 -2.35 -0.57
CA LEU A 339 12.07 -1.42 0.16
C LEU A 339 11.21 -0.54 1.08
N ASN A 340 11.46 -0.57 2.39
CA ASN A 340 10.78 0.26 3.39
C ASN A 340 9.24 0.11 3.39
N MET A 341 8.75 -1.11 3.15
CA MET A 341 7.31 -1.39 3.14
C MET A 341 6.77 -1.52 4.57
N ASP A 342 5.90 -0.60 4.98
CA ASP A 342 5.17 -0.59 6.26
C ASP A 342 3.89 -1.45 6.21
N GLN A 343 3.93 -2.62 5.56
CA GLN A 343 2.81 -3.55 5.50
C GLN A 343 3.21 -5.02 5.65
N ALA A 344 2.26 -5.81 6.12
CA ALA A 344 2.22 -7.26 5.96
C ALA A 344 0.90 -7.59 5.25
N PHE A 345 0.91 -8.63 4.42
CA PHE A 345 -0.30 -9.06 3.74
C PHE A 345 -0.22 -10.52 3.30
N TYR A 346 -1.39 -11.16 3.23
CA TYR A 346 -1.60 -12.44 2.60
C TYR A 346 -2.06 -12.26 1.14
N GLU A 347 -1.46 -13.00 0.21
CA GLU A 347 -1.85 -12.99 -1.21
C GLU A 347 -1.64 -14.38 -1.82
N ASN A 348 -2.70 -14.97 -2.38
CA ASN A 348 -2.67 -16.21 -3.16
C ASN A 348 -1.94 -17.40 -2.49
N GLY A 349 -2.08 -17.54 -1.16
CA GLY A 349 -1.47 -18.64 -0.40
C GLY A 349 -0.07 -18.40 0.12
N GLU A 350 0.48 -17.21 -0.09
CA GLU A 350 1.74 -16.78 0.49
C GLU A 350 1.52 -15.56 1.38
N VAL A 351 2.38 -15.37 2.38
CA VAL A 351 2.35 -14.21 3.27
C VAL A 351 3.60 -13.38 3.06
N TYR A 352 3.46 -12.07 3.06
CA TYR A 352 4.50 -11.11 2.73
C TYR A 352 4.71 -10.16 3.90
N PHE A 353 5.98 -9.95 4.28
CA PHE A 353 6.37 -9.10 5.39
C PHE A 353 7.37 -8.05 4.90
N GLY A 354 6.96 -6.79 4.97
CA GLY A 354 7.84 -5.66 4.74
C GLY A 354 8.77 -5.40 5.91
N ASP A 355 9.84 -4.67 5.62
CA ASP A 355 10.86 -4.32 6.62
C ASP A 355 10.51 -3.10 7.48
N GLY A 356 9.32 -2.52 7.28
CA GLY A 356 8.90 -1.29 7.93
C GLY A 356 9.78 -0.09 7.58
N ASP A 357 9.39 1.09 8.04
CA ASP A 357 10.10 2.35 7.90
C ASP A 357 10.00 3.18 9.20
N TYR A 358 9.13 4.19 9.24
CA TYR A 358 9.06 5.12 10.36
C TYR A 358 8.15 4.61 11.48
N LEU A 359 6.99 4.03 11.14
CA LEU A 359 6.00 3.60 12.13
C LEU A 359 6.22 2.17 12.62
N PHE A 360 6.82 1.32 11.79
CA PHE A 360 7.00 -0.09 12.10
C PHE A 360 8.48 -0.52 12.06
N TYR A 361 8.82 -1.47 12.93
CA TYR A 361 9.93 -2.41 12.69
C TYR A 361 9.54 -3.34 11.52
N PRO A 362 10.45 -4.20 11.00
CA PRO A 362 10.04 -5.30 10.15
C PRO A 362 8.83 -6.02 10.71
N MET A 363 7.80 -6.19 9.88
CA MET A 363 6.45 -6.60 10.30
C MET A 363 6.38 -8.10 10.57
N VAL A 364 7.25 -8.57 11.47
CA VAL A 364 7.48 -9.98 11.79
C VAL A 364 7.45 -10.15 13.31
N SER A 365 6.26 -10.00 13.89
CA SER A 365 5.95 -10.45 15.24
C SER A 365 5.07 -11.70 15.21
N LEU A 366 4.96 -12.40 16.33
CA LEU A 366 4.20 -13.66 16.38
C LEU A 366 2.72 -13.46 16.06
N ASP A 367 2.13 -12.35 16.53
CA ASP A 367 0.73 -12.02 16.23
C ASP A 367 0.53 -11.68 14.75
N VAL A 368 1.37 -10.84 14.16
CA VAL A 368 1.29 -10.46 12.74
C VAL A 368 1.47 -11.67 11.83
N VAL A 369 2.47 -12.53 12.10
CA VAL A 369 2.69 -13.74 11.30
C VAL A 369 1.48 -14.68 11.37
N ALA A 370 0.92 -14.89 12.56
CA ALA A 370 -0.26 -15.75 12.72
C ALA A 370 -1.53 -15.12 12.11
N HIS A 371 -1.66 -13.79 12.16
CA HIS A 371 -2.73 -13.02 11.54
C HIS A 371 -2.74 -13.24 10.02
N GLU A 372 -1.61 -13.02 9.34
CA GLU A 372 -1.55 -13.21 7.88
C GLU A 372 -1.79 -14.69 7.47
N ILE A 373 -1.31 -15.65 8.27
CA ILE A 373 -1.60 -17.06 8.03
C ILE A 373 -3.10 -17.36 8.16
N ALA A 374 -3.79 -16.71 9.10
CA ALA A 374 -5.22 -16.89 9.36
C ALA A 374 -6.12 -16.33 8.25
N HIS A 375 -5.67 -15.33 7.48
CA HIS A 375 -6.36 -14.94 6.25
C HIS A 375 -6.40 -16.10 5.24
N GLY A 376 -5.29 -16.81 5.04
CA GLY A 376 -5.27 -18.01 4.19
C GLY A 376 -6.10 -19.18 4.74
N PHE A 377 -6.17 -19.33 6.06
CA PHE A 377 -7.10 -20.28 6.69
C PHE A 377 -8.56 -19.91 6.39
N THR A 378 -8.90 -18.63 6.52
CA THR A 378 -10.24 -18.12 6.22
C THR A 378 -10.58 -18.25 4.75
N GLU A 379 -9.63 -18.11 3.83
CA GLU A 379 -9.84 -18.39 2.41
C GLU A 379 -10.02 -19.89 2.12
N GLU A 380 -9.77 -20.76 3.10
CA GLU A 380 -9.69 -22.22 2.93
C GLU A 380 -8.64 -22.60 1.90
N PHE A 381 -7.47 -21.94 1.97
CA PHE A 381 -6.43 -22.10 0.98
C PHE A 381 -6.05 -23.57 0.77
N GLY A 382 -6.10 -24.00 -0.50
CA GLY A 382 -5.90 -25.39 -0.90
C GLY A 382 -7.19 -26.23 -1.00
N SER A 383 -8.36 -25.68 -0.68
CA SER A 383 -9.66 -26.28 -1.00
C SER A 383 -10.02 -26.07 -2.49
N ASN A 384 -11.04 -26.79 -2.98
CA ASN A 384 -11.49 -26.65 -4.37
C ASN A 384 -12.27 -25.34 -4.63
N THR A 385 -12.69 -24.64 -3.57
CA THR A 385 -13.53 -23.44 -3.67
C THR A 385 -13.11 -22.44 -2.59
N PRO A 386 -12.24 -21.46 -2.91
CA PRO A 386 -11.82 -20.45 -1.95
C PRO A 386 -12.99 -19.65 -1.37
N LYS A 387 -12.97 -19.41 -0.06
CA LYS A 387 -13.98 -18.61 0.65
C LYS A 387 -13.52 -17.16 0.75
N SER A 388 -14.07 -16.28 -0.08
CA SER A 388 -13.76 -14.83 -0.01
C SER A 388 -14.80 -14.09 0.82
N MET A 389 -14.46 -13.61 2.01
CA MET A 389 -15.33 -12.73 2.83
C MET A 389 -15.28 -11.30 2.29
N LEU A 390 -16.30 -10.89 1.53
CA LEU A 390 -16.22 -9.72 0.63
C LEU A 390 -17.06 -8.50 1.06
N THR A 391 -18.10 -8.67 1.87
CA THR A 391 -18.94 -7.54 2.37
C THR A 391 -18.28 -6.85 3.57
N GLY A 392 -18.62 -5.60 3.87
CA GLY A 392 -17.98 -4.80 4.93
C GLY A 392 -17.87 -5.53 6.28
N GLN A 393 -18.99 -6.04 6.80
CA GLN A 393 -19.00 -6.84 8.02
C GLN A 393 -18.30 -8.19 7.88
N ALA A 394 -18.41 -8.87 6.74
CA ALA A 394 -17.70 -10.14 6.52
C ALA A 394 -16.18 -9.94 6.54
N ARG A 395 -15.68 -8.86 5.94
CA ARG A 395 -14.27 -8.48 6.00
C ARG A 395 -13.86 -8.13 7.43
N ALA A 396 -14.69 -7.39 8.17
CA ALA A 396 -14.41 -7.10 9.58
C ALA A 396 -14.34 -8.37 10.46
N ILE A 397 -15.19 -9.37 10.20
CA ILE A 397 -15.11 -10.68 10.87
C ILE A 397 -13.82 -11.43 10.50
N ASN A 398 -13.39 -11.37 9.24
CA ASN A 398 -12.13 -11.97 8.78
C ASN A 398 -10.91 -11.30 9.45
N GLU A 399 -10.89 -9.97 9.52
CA GLU A 399 -9.86 -9.21 10.24
C GLU A 399 -9.82 -9.58 11.73
N ALA A 400 -10.99 -9.62 12.39
CA ALA A 400 -11.08 -9.98 13.80
C ALA A 400 -10.59 -11.42 14.05
N PHE A 401 -10.97 -12.37 13.20
CA PHE A 401 -10.47 -13.75 13.32
C PHE A 401 -8.95 -13.83 13.18
N SER A 402 -8.38 -13.02 12.29
CA SER A 402 -6.93 -12.97 12.08
C SER A 402 -6.21 -12.33 13.27
N ASP A 403 -6.78 -11.28 13.87
CA ASP A 403 -6.32 -10.75 15.16
C ASP A 403 -6.40 -11.82 16.28
N MET A 404 -7.49 -12.58 16.37
CA MET A 404 -7.66 -13.66 17.35
C MET A 404 -6.60 -14.75 17.17
N ALA A 405 -6.23 -15.07 15.94
CA ALA A 405 -5.15 -16.02 15.65
C ALA A 405 -3.80 -15.51 16.17
N GLY A 406 -3.55 -14.20 16.10
CA GLY A 406 -2.37 -13.58 16.69
C GLY A 406 -2.29 -13.76 18.20
N GLU A 407 -3.37 -13.46 18.91
CA GLU A 407 -3.46 -13.62 20.37
C GLU A 407 -3.42 -15.10 20.80
N ALA A 408 -4.01 -15.99 20.00
CA ALA A 408 -3.92 -17.44 20.20
C ALA A 408 -2.49 -17.96 20.00
N ALA A 409 -1.74 -17.44 19.03
CA ALA A 409 -0.36 -17.83 18.79
C ALA A 409 0.55 -17.40 19.94
N LYS A 410 0.37 -16.17 20.46
CA LYS A 410 1.03 -15.69 21.68
C LYS A 410 0.71 -16.59 22.87
N TYR A 411 -0.56 -16.89 23.12
CA TYR A 411 -0.97 -17.77 24.22
C TYR A 411 -0.38 -19.18 24.10
N PHE A 412 -0.38 -19.72 22.89
CA PHE A 412 0.20 -21.03 22.60
C PHE A 412 1.71 -21.08 22.89
N TYR A 413 2.44 -20.00 22.58
CA TYR A 413 3.89 -19.92 22.76
C TYR A 413 4.30 -19.56 24.19
N LEU A 414 3.65 -18.57 24.80
CA LEU A 414 4.03 -17.94 26.07
C LEU A 414 3.20 -18.42 27.27
N GLY A 415 2.05 -19.05 27.03
CA GLY A 415 1.03 -19.35 28.04
C GLY A 415 0.14 -18.15 28.42
N THR A 416 0.41 -16.96 27.85
CA THR A 416 -0.34 -15.72 28.04
C THR A 416 -0.33 -14.90 26.74
N ASN A 417 -1.17 -13.89 26.65
CA ASN A 417 -1.18 -12.89 25.59
C ASN A 417 -1.48 -11.50 26.19
N ASP A 418 -1.31 -10.45 25.39
CA ASP A 418 -1.35 -9.06 25.86
C ASP A 418 -2.60 -8.29 25.38
N TRP A 419 -3.45 -8.92 24.57
CA TRP A 419 -4.71 -8.36 24.07
C TRP A 419 -4.52 -7.14 23.17
N LYS A 420 -3.35 -7.06 22.52
CA LYS A 420 -2.90 -5.93 21.71
C LYS A 420 -2.37 -6.43 20.36
N SER A 421 -3.03 -6.03 19.28
CA SER A 421 -2.59 -6.40 17.93
C SER A 421 -1.43 -5.51 17.49
N ASN A 422 -0.38 -6.14 16.97
CA ASN A 422 0.77 -5.52 16.35
C ASN A 422 1.60 -4.62 17.29
N HIS A 423 1.51 -4.87 18.60
CA HIS A 423 2.24 -4.10 19.62
C HIS A 423 3.76 -4.23 19.47
N GLU A 424 4.28 -5.41 19.10
CA GLU A 424 5.73 -5.66 19.09
C GLU A 424 6.46 -5.02 17.89
N THR A 425 5.77 -4.75 16.78
CA THR A 425 6.39 -4.10 15.61
C THR A 425 6.04 -2.63 15.50
N PHE A 426 5.00 -2.14 16.17
CA PHE A 426 4.68 -0.72 16.19
C PHE A 426 5.68 0.06 17.05
N ARG A 427 6.40 1.04 16.47
CA ARG A 427 7.51 1.72 17.14
C ARG A 427 7.09 2.64 18.27
N LEU A 428 5.85 3.14 18.26
CA LEU A 428 5.28 3.88 19.38
C LEU A 428 5.10 2.94 20.58
N ASP A 429 5.12 3.47 21.80
CA ASP A 429 4.86 2.69 23.03
C ASP A 429 3.37 2.36 23.19
N ASP A 430 2.79 1.81 22.12
CA ASP A 430 1.37 1.56 21.95
C ASP A 430 1.15 0.39 20.98
N ALA A 431 -0.12 0.04 20.73
CA ALA A 431 -0.51 -1.01 19.79
C ALA A 431 -1.36 -0.46 18.64
N LEU A 432 -1.48 -1.24 17.56
CA LEU A 432 -2.30 -0.83 16.42
C LEU A 432 -3.79 -0.98 16.72
N ARG A 433 -4.18 -2.03 17.46
CA ARG A 433 -5.57 -2.30 17.88
C ARG A 433 -5.61 -2.94 19.27
N TYR A 434 -6.75 -2.78 19.95
CA TYR A 434 -7.00 -3.25 21.30
C TYR A 434 -8.22 -4.17 21.34
N PHE A 435 -8.13 -5.28 22.06
CA PHE A 435 -9.25 -6.22 22.18
C PHE A 435 -10.28 -5.75 23.21
N LYS A 436 -9.84 -5.34 24.41
CA LYS A 436 -10.74 -4.93 25.49
C LYS A 436 -11.51 -3.64 25.16
N THR A 437 -10.79 -2.66 24.62
CA THR A 437 -11.31 -1.32 24.33
C THR A 437 -10.85 -0.89 22.94
N PRO A 438 -11.44 -1.45 21.85
CA PRO A 438 -11.06 -1.15 20.47
C PRO A 438 -10.94 0.34 20.16
N THR A 439 -11.86 1.15 20.68
CA THR A 439 -11.91 2.62 20.50
C THR A 439 -10.67 3.38 20.98
N LEU A 440 -9.76 2.76 21.73
CA LEU A 440 -8.48 3.38 22.14
C LEU A 440 -7.56 3.74 20.96
N ASP A 441 -7.71 3.09 19.81
CA ASP A 441 -6.98 3.46 18.59
C ASP A 441 -7.57 4.69 17.86
N GLY A 442 -8.68 5.23 18.38
CA GLY A 442 -9.37 6.42 17.88
C GLY A 442 -10.27 6.20 16.66
N ASN A 443 -10.37 4.98 16.12
CA ASN A 443 -11.10 4.69 14.88
C ASN A 443 -11.95 3.41 14.92
N SER A 444 -11.49 2.38 15.64
CA SER A 444 -12.20 1.10 15.78
C SER A 444 -13.45 1.26 16.62
N ILE A 445 -14.50 0.54 16.22
CA ILE A 445 -15.76 0.47 16.96
C ILE A 445 -15.73 -0.72 17.91
N ASP A 446 -16.42 -0.60 19.04
CA ASP A 446 -16.48 -1.67 20.05
C ASP A 446 -17.89 -2.20 20.31
N HIS A 447 -18.90 -1.66 19.59
CA HIS A 447 -20.28 -2.09 19.62
C HIS A 447 -20.88 -2.13 18.21
N VAL A 448 -21.83 -3.04 17.96
CA VAL A 448 -22.43 -3.21 16.63
C VAL A 448 -23.27 -2.00 16.18
N ASP A 449 -23.82 -1.23 17.12
CA ASP A 449 -24.64 -0.05 16.83
C ASP A 449 -23.81 1.11 16.24
N ASP A 450 -22.50 1.10 16.46
CA ASP A 450 -21.57 2.10 15.89
C ASP A 450 -21.14 1.74 14.45
N TYR A 451 -21.58 0.59 13.93
CA TYR A 451 -21.24 0.18 12.57
C TYR A 451 -22.09 0.92 11.53
N ASP A 452 -21.42 1.50 10.54
CA ASP A 452 -22.00 1.91 9.27
C ASP A 452 -21.12 1.44 8.08
N ASP A 453 -21.62 1.61 6.85
CA ASP A 453 -20.92 1.14 5.64
C ASP A 453 -19.60 1.91 5.33
N SER A 454 -19.28 2.98 6.06
CA SER A 454 -18.02 3.71 5.96
C SER A 454 -16.92 3.14 6.87
N VAL A 455 -17.28 2.34 7.87
CA VAL A 455 -16.33 1.68 8.78
C VAL A 455 -15.49 0.67 8.00
N THR A 456 -14.16 0.83 8.04
CA THR A 456 -13.25 -0.09 7.37
C THR A 456 -13.21 -1.45 8.09
N SER A 457 -12.77 -2.50 7.40
CA SER A 457 -12.68 -3.85 7.99
C SER A 457 -11.81 -3.90 9.24
N HIS A 458 -10.67 -3.20 9.24
CA HIS A 458 -9.76 -3.14 10.39
C HIS A 458 -10.42 -2.49 11.62
N HIS A 459 -11.27 -1.48 11.41
CA HIS A 459 -11.96 -0.76 12.49
C HIS A 459 -13.21 -1.51 12.98
N GLY A 460 -13.93 -2.15 12.05
CA GLY A 460 -15.07 -3.01 12.36
C GLY A 460 -14.67 -4.29 13.09
N ALA A 461 -13.41 -4.72 13.00
CA ALA A 461 -12.91 -5.91 13.70
C ALA A 461 -13.07 -5.81 15.23
N GLY A 462 -13.10 -4.59 15.77
CA GLY A 462 -13.24 -4.32 17.21
C GLY A 462 -14.44 -4.99 17.87
N VAL A 463 -15.57 -5.12 17.15
CA VAL A 463 -16.78 -5.81 17.65
C VAL A 463 -16.49 -7.27 18.01
N PHE A 464 -15.88 -8.03 17.10
CA PHE A 464 -15.57 -9.45 17.33
C PHE A 464 -14.33 -9.63 18.22
N ASN A 465 -13.35 -8.73 18.15
CA ASN A 465 -12.19 -8.73 19.05
C ASN A 465 -12.62 -8.58 20.52
N LYS A 466 -13.53 -7.64 20.81
CA LYS A 466 -14.06 -7.44 22.17
C LYS A 466 -14.91 -8.61 22.64
N ALA A 467 -15.77 -9.17 21.79
CA ALA A 467 -16.51 -10.40 22.15
C ALA A 467 -15.58 -11.58 22.47
N PHE A 468 -14.52 -11.79 21.68
CA PHE A 468 -13.52 -12.82 21.92
C PHE A 468 -12.77 -12.60 23.25
N TYR A 469 -12.42 -11.34 23.57
CA TYR A 469 -11.81 -10.97 24.84
C TYR A 469 -12.70 -11.31 26.04
N TYR A 470 -13.97 -10.93 26.01
CA TYR A 470 -14.91 -11.20 27.11
C TYR A 470 -15.13 -12.69 27.33
N LEU A 471 -15.35 -13.45 26.25
CA LEU A 471 -15.49 -14.91 26.33
C LEU A 471 -14.28 -15.55 27.00
N THR A 472 -13.09 -15.01 26.72
CA THR A 472 -11.82 -15.60 27.16
C THR A 472 -11.40 -15.21 28.57
N THR A 473 -11.72 -13.99 29.01
CA THR A 473 -11.11 -13.39 30.22
C THR A 473 -12.08 -13.15 31.37
N THR A 474 -13.38 -13.18 31.11
CA THR A 474 -14.40 -12.86 32.11
C THR A 474 -15.03 -14.14 32.66
N ASP A 475 -15.22 -14.17 33.98
CA ASP A 475 -16.13 -15.09 34.61
C ASP A 475 -17.54 -14.54 34.45
N LEU A 476 -18.33 -15.17 33.56
CA LEU A 476 -19.64 -14.65 33.16
C LEU A 476 -20.75 -15.10 34.12
N ASP A 477 -20.50 -16.14 34.93
CA ASP A 477 -21.56 -16.88 35.63
C ASP A 477 -21.27 -17.11 37.13
N ASN A 478 -20.16 -16.57 37.67
CA ASN A 478 -19.63 -16.89 39.02
C ASN A 478 -19.35 -18.39 39.24
N GLU A 479 -19.34 -19.17 38.15
CA GLU A 479 -18.89 -20.55 38.09
C GLU A 479 -17.49 -20.58 37.47
N SER A 480 -16.69 -21.60 37.78
CA SER A 480 -15.37 -21.74 37.13
C SER A 480 -15.48 -21.70 35.61
N SER A 481 -15.06 -20.64 34.93
CA SER A 481 -15.09 -20.59 33.46
C SER A 481 -14.10 -21.59 32.86
N PRO A 482 -14.49 -22.40 31.85
CA PRO A 482 -13.55 -23.27 31.13
C PRO A 482 -12.79 -22.51 30.05
N TRP A 483 -13.20 -21.28 29.74
CA TRP A 483 -12.69 -20.52 28.61
C TRP A 483 -11.28 -19.99 28.90
N ASN A 484 -10.46 -20.08 27.88
CA ASN A 484 -9.16 -19.47 27.77
C ASN A 484 -8.91 -19.24 26.26
N THR A 485 -7.79 -18.61 25.90
CA THR A 485 -7.53 -18.26 24.50
C THR A 485 -7.53 -19.49 23.58
N LYS A 486 -7.07 -20.66 24.07
CA LYS A 486 -7.14 -21.92 23.30
C LYS A 486 -8.58 -22.27 22.96
N TYR A 487 -9.46 -22.40 23.96
CA TYR A 487 -10.83 -22.87 23.74
C TYR A 487 -11.68 -21.86 22.97
N SER A 488 -11.49 -20.56 23.23
CA SER A 488 -12.13 -19.51 22.45
C SER A 488 -11.67 -19.56 20.99
N PHE A 489 -10.37 -19.69 20.73
CA PHE A 489 -9.88 -19.77 19.35
C PHE A 489 -10.39 -21.01 18.61
N ILE A 490 -10.43 -22.17 19.27
CA ILE A 490 -11.02 -23.40 18.71
C ILE A 490 -12.47 -23.16 18.28
N LEU A 491 -13.26 -22.46 19.10
CA LEU A 491 -14.64 -22.14 18.80
C LEU A 491 -14.76 -21.29 17.52
N PHE A 492 -14.05 -20.17 17.47
CA PHE A 492 -14.12 -19.22 16.35
C PHE A 492 -13.54 -19.82 15.07
N ALA A 493 -12.48 -20.64 15.15
CA ALA A 493 -11.90 -21.30 13.99
C ALA A 493 -12.83 -22.39 13.41
N ASN A 494 -13.56 -23.12 14.26
CA ASN A 494 -14.60 -24.03 13.79
C ASN A 494 -15.78 -23.27 13.17
N ALA A 495 -16.14 -22.10 13.68
CA ALA A 495 -17.20 -21.27 13.09
C ALA A 495 -16.78 -20.74 11.72
N ASN A 496 -15.55 -20.24 11.62
CA ASN A 496 -14.95 -19.85 10.35
C ASN A 496 -15.06 -20.97 9.32
N LYS A 497 -14.56 -22.16 9.66
CA LYS A 497 -14.53 -23.31 8.76
C LYS A 497 -15.91 -23.85 8.37
N ASN A 498 -16.84 -23.94 9.32
CA ASN A 498 -18.04 -24.76 9.13
C ASN A 498 -19.25 -23.99 8.60
N CYS A 499 -19.28 -22.65 8.71
CA CYS A 499 -20.53 -21.91 8.48
C CYS A 499 -20.38 -20.42 8.16
N TRP A 500 -19.24 -19.78 8.42
CA TRP A 500 -19.04 -18.42 7.91
C TRP A 500 -19.03 -18.44 6.38
N THR A 501 -19.65 -17.44 5.78
CA THR A 501 -19.83 -17.31 4.34
C THR A 501 -19.22 -16.02 3.85
N SER A 502 -19.13 -15.85 2.53
CA SER A 502 -18.62 -14.64 1.90
C SER A 502 -19.36 -13.35 2.32
N ASN A 503 -20.61 -13.48 2.77
CA ASN A 503 -21.51 -12.38 3.11
C ASN A 503 -21.98 -12.44 4.58
N SER A 504 -21.30 -13.19 5.44
CA SER A 504 -21.65 -13.25 6.87
C SER A 504 -21.65 -11.84 7.47
N ASN A 505 -22.74 -11.52 8.16
CA ASN A 505 -22.85 -10.30 8.96
C ASN A 505 -22.56 -10.62 10.44
N TYR A 506 -22.42 -9.60 11.30
CA TYR A 506 -22.04 -9.83 12.70
C TYR A 506 -22.98 -10.78 13.44
N LEU A 507 -24.29 -10.64 13.25
CA LEU A 507 -25.29 -11.50 13.90
C LEU A 507 -25.18 -12.97 13.45
N THR A 508 -25.13 -13.23 12.14
CA THR A 508 -25.01 -14.59 11.60
C THR A 508 -23.66 -15.21 11.89
N GLY A 509 -22.59 -14.42 11.90
CA GLY A 509 -21.26 -14.84 12.32
C GLY A 509 -21.23 -15.29 13.78
N ALA A 510 -21.83 -14.49 14.67
CA ALA A 510 -21.88 -14.72 16.11
C ALA A 510 -22.80 -15.91 16.48
N ASP A 511 -23.99 -16.02 15.87
CA ASP A 511 -24.86 -17.19 16.02
C ASP A 511 -24.11 -18.46 15.64
N CYS A 512 -23.31 -18.44 14.57
CA CYS A 512 -22.56 -19.63 14.24
C CYS A 512 -21.45 -19.96 15.24
N VAL A 513 -20.72 -18.96 15.75
CA VAL A 513 -19.75 -19.16 16.85
C VAL A 513 -20.43 -19.88 18.02
N MET A 514 -21.63 -19.46 18.42
CA MET A 514 -22.41 -20.13 19.45
C MET A 514 -22.82 -21.57 19.07
N ARG A 515 -23.19 -21.84 17.81
CA ARG A 515 -23.54 -23.20 17.36
C ARG A 515 -22.37 -24.18 17.33
N GLN A 516 -21.12 -23.69 17.32
CA GLN A 516 -19.92 -24.54 17.34
C GLN A 516 -19.47 -24.97 18.75
N THR A 517 -20.16 -24.58 19.83
CA THR A 517 -19.74 -24.89 21.22
C THR A 517 -19.64 -26.38 21.54
N HIS A 518 -20.33 -27.24 20.79
CA HIS A 518 -20.18 -28.69 20.90
C HIS A 518 -18.73 -29.16 20.61
N THR A 519 -18.01 -28.48 19.72
CA THR A 519 -16.60 -28.78 19.42
C THR A 519 -15.70 -28.50 20.63
N VAL A 520 -15.96 -27.40 21.35
CA VAL A 520 -15.23 -27.03 22.56
C VAL A 520 -15.58 -27.96 23.71
N ARG A 521 -16.86 -28.33 23.89
CA ARG A 521 -17.27 -29.35 24.85
C ARG A 521 -16.46 -30.64 24.69
N ASP A 522 -16.37 -31.14 23.45
CA ASP A 522 -15.66 -32.38 23.16
C ASP A 522 -14.16 -32.24 23.46
N GLN A 523 -13.57 -31.09 23.15
CA GLN A 523 -12.17 -30.80 23.49
C GLN A 523 -11.94 -30.71 25.00
N LEU A 524 -12.83 -30.06 25.75
CA LEU A 524 -12.76 -29.98 27.22
C LEU A 524 -12.82 -31.37 27.85
N THR A 525 -13.72 -32.23 27.37
CA THR A 525 -13.80 -33.62 27.81
C THR A 525 -12.51 -34.40 27.50
N GLN A 526 -11.93 -34.22 26.31
CA GLN A 526 -10.67 -34.86 25.94
C GLN A 526 -9.49 -34.38 26.79
N ASP A 527 -9.43 -33.08 27.08
CA ASP A 527 -8.40 -32.45 27.90
C ASP A 527 -8.60 -32.74 29.40
N GLY A 528 -9.72 -33.37 29.79
CA GLY A 528 -10.05 -33.68 31.18
C GLY A 528 -10.47 -32.46 32.01
N VAL A 529 -10.83 -31.36 31.36
CA VAL A 529 -11.30 -30.12 32.01
C VAL A 529 -12.74 -30.31 32.46
N LYS A 530 -12.94 -30.27 33.77
CA LYS A 530 -14.24 -30.47 34.42
C LYS A 530 -14.60 -29.23 35.22
N LYS A 531 -15.89 -29.09 35.53
CA LYS A 531 -16.40 -28.13 36.50
C LYS A 531 -15.85 -28.43 37.90
N GLN A 532 -15.91 -27.46 38.82
CA GLN A 532 -15.47 -27.65 40.21
C GLN A 532 -16.19 -28.79 40.93
N ASP A 533 -17.43 -29.09 40.54
CA ASP A 533 -18.24 -30.20 41.06
C ASP A 533 -17.84 -31.58 40.50
N GLY A 534 -16.88 -31.64 39.56
CA GLY A 534 -16.41 -32.86 38.91
C GLY A 534 -17.24 -33.34 37.72
N ASN A 535 -18.30 -32.61 37.35
CA ASN A 535 -19.12 -32.89 36.17
C ASN A 535 -18.47 -32.33 34.87
N GLN A 536 -18.90 -32.88 33.74
CA GLN A 536 -18.51 -32.38 32.42
C GLN A 536 -19.31 -31.13 32.05
N TRP A 537 -18.71 -30.25 31.27
CA TRP A 537 -19.40 -29.11 30.65
C TRP A 537 -20.44 -29.59 29.64
N GLN A 538 -21.60 -28.95 29.63
CA GLN A 538 -22.65 -29.18 28.66
C GLN A 538 -22.59 -28.16 27.53
N THR A 539 -23.05 -28.55 26.33
CA THR A 539 -23.10 -27.64 25.18
C THR A 539 -23.91 -26.39 25.51
N ILE A 540 -25.03 -26.52 26.21
CA ILE A 540 -25.91 -25.39 26.51
C ILE A 540 -25.27 -24.38 27.46
N GLU A 541 -24.53 -24.83 28.48
CA GLU A 541 -23.77 -23.97 29.39
C GLU A 541 -22.74 -23.14 28.61
N LEU A 542 -22.00 -23.78 27.70
CA LEU A 542 -21.04 -23.10 26.83
C LEU A 542 -21.70 -22.13 25.85
N GLN A 543 -22.89 -22.46 25.31
CA GLN A 543 -23.66 -21.54 24.47
C GLN A 543 -24.09 -20.29 25.24
N ASN A 544 -24.50 -20.44 26.50
CA ASN A 544 -24.83 -19.31 27.36
C ASN A 544 -23.64 -18.38 27.58
N HIS A 545 -22.43 -18.90 27.80
CA HIS A 545 -21.22 -18.07 27.92
C HIS A 545 -20.95 -17.29 26.61
N VAL A 546 -21.09 -17.91 25.44
CA VAL A 546 -20.90 -17.24 24.14
C VAL A 546 -21.94 -16.15 23.92
N ARG A 547 -23.22 -16.43 24.20
CA ARG A 547 -24.31 -15.46 24.16
C ARG A 547 -24.00 -14.24 25.02
N LYS A 548 -23.55 -14.47 26.26
CA LYS A 548 -23.17 -13.41 27.22
C LYS A 548 -22.02 -12.55 26.72
N ALA A 549 -20.99 -13.17 26.11
CA ALA A 549 -19.85 -12.45 25.54
C ALA A 549 -20.24 -11.56 24.34
N PHE A 550 -21.09 -12.06 23.42
CA PHE A 550 -21.55 -11.27 22.28
C PHE A 550 -22.56 -10.17 22.65
N ALA A 551 -23.31 -10.36 23.73
CA ALA A 551 -24.17 -9.31 24.26
C ALA A 551 -23.37 -8.06 24.68
N GLN A 552 -22.11 -8.21 25.11
CA GLN A 552 -21.23 -7.08 25.49
C GLN A 552 -20.88 -6.14 24.32
N VAL A 553 -21.14 -6.57 23.09
CA VAL A 553 -20.86 -5.81 21.87
C VAL A 553 -22.13 -5.57 21.04
N GLY A 554 -23.31 -5.73 21.67
CA GLY A 554 -24.61 -5.42 21.09
C GLY A 554 -25.24 -6.52 20.27
N ILE A 555 -24.67 -7.73 20.27
CA ILE A 555 -25.17 -8.85 19.49
C ILE A 555 -25.96 -9.80 20.40
N GLY A 556 -27.29 -9.64 20.39
CA GLY A 556 -28.20 -10.52 21.12
C GLY A 556 -28.35 -11.88 20.45
N LEU A 557 -27.77 -12.92 21.05
CA LEU A 557 -27.95 -14.32 20.64
C LEU A 557 -29.01 -15.02 21.51
N LYS A 558 -29.61 -16.09 20.99
CA LYS A 558 -30.63 -16.88 21.71
C LYS A 558 -30.27 -18.35 21.66
N VAL A 559 -30.38 -19.04 22.78
CA VAL A 559 -30.27 -20.51 22.78
C VAL A 559 -31.64 -21.15 22.61
N ASP A 560 -31.67 -22.36 22.04
CA ASP A 560 -32.91 -23.02 21.68
C ASP A 560 -33.63 -23.62 22.91
N HIS A 561 -32.90 -23.96 23.98
CA HIS A 561 -33.39 -24.66 25.17
C HIS A 561 -32.63 -24.24 26.44
N GLY A 562 -33.19 -24.47 27.63
CA GLY A 562 -32.51 -24.17 28.89
C GLY A 562 -32.88 -22.81 29.49
N LEU A 563 -32.20 -22.46 30.58
CA LEU A 563 -32.39 -21.21 31.30
C LEU A 563 -31.44 -20.13 30.76
N GLU A 564 -31.98 -18.96 30.41
CA GLU A 564 -31.26 -17.78 29.93
C GLU A 564 -31.66 -16.57 30.75
N SER A 565 -30.75 -15.95 31.48
CA SER A 565 -30.94 -14.66 32.12
C SER A 565 -30.34 -13.56 31.27
N GLU A 566 -31.06 -12.45 31.19
CA GLU A 566 -30.70 -11.24 30.45
C GLU A 566 -31.16 -10.02 31.24
N LEU A 567 -30.42 -8.93 31.05
CA LEU A 567 -30.68 -7.65 31.69
C LEU A 567 -31.16 -6.65 30.65
N GLY A 568 -32.30 -6.03 30.93
CA GLY A 568 -32.62 -4.71 30.42
C GLY A 568 -32.51 -3.70 31.56
N TYR A 569 -32.40 -2.43 31.24
CA TYR A 569 -32.50 -1.38 32.25
C TYR A 569 -33.08 -0.11 31.64
N ASP A 570 -33.83 0.64 32.44
CA ASP A 570 -34.21 2.02 32.14
C ASP A 570 -33.47 2.95 33.12
N ARG A 571 -32.98 4.10 32.62
CA ARG A 571 -32.09 5.00 33.37
C ARG A 571 -32.80 6.09 34.16
N GLN A 572 -32.31 6.33 35.38
CA GLN A 572 -32.50 7.56 36.17
C GLN A 572 -31.22 7.88 36.99
N PHE A 573 -30.13 8.33 36.35
CA PHE A 573 -28.91 8.78 37.04
C PHE A 573 -28.21 7.71 37.90
N LEU A 574 -28.04 7.96 39.21
CA LEU A 574 -27.62 6.96 40.20
C LEU A 574 -28.67 5.87 40.40
N ALA A 575 -29.91 6.07 39.95
CA ALA A 575 -31.01 5.12 40.06
C ALA A 575 -31.22 4.36 38.73
N PHE A 576 -31.25 3.04 38.79
CA PHE A 576 -31.52 2.20 37.64
C PHE A 576 -32.72 1.29 37.92
N ASP A 577 -33.64 1.24 36.98
CA ASP A 577 -34.74 0.27 36.96
C ASP A 577 -34.29 -0.92 36.14
N PHE A 578 -33.95 -2.02 36.81
CA PHE A 578 -33.49 -3.22 36.12
C PHE A 578 -34.67 -4.09 35.71
N LYS A 579 -34.68 -4.44 34.43
CA LYS A 579 -35.63 -5.37 33.82
C LYS A 579 -35.00 -6.73 33.66
N ASN A 580 -35.76 -7.72 34.05
CA ASN A 580 -35.37 -9.11 33.92
C ASN A 580 -35.95 -9.69 32.64
N LEU A 581 -35.07 -10.07 31.73
CA LEU A 581 -35.43 -10.66 30.45
C LEU A 581 -35.18 -12.17 30.43
N THR A 582 -35.25 -12.81 31.60
CA THR A 582 -35.02 -14.25 31.73
C THR A 582 -35.98 -15.05 30.87
N ARG A 583 -35.48 -16.10 30.21
CA ARG A 583 -36.22 -17.01 29.34
C ARG A 583 -35.95 -18.46 29.78
N LYS A 584 -36.98 -19.30 29.72
CA LYS A 584 -36.88 -20.76 29.88
C LYS A 584 -37.36 -21.44 28.62
N ASP A 585 -36.53 -22.30 28.04
CA ASP A 585 -36.83 -22.99 26.78
C ASP A 585 -37.26 -22.01 25.67
N GLY A 586 -36.57 -20.88 25.60
CA GLY A 586 -36.85 -19.78 24.65
C GLY A 586 -38.08 -18.91 24.99
N GLN A 587 -38.84 -19.21 26.04
CA GLN A 587 -40.02 -18.40 26.44
C GLN A 587 -39.71 -17.41 27.57
N GLN A 588 -40.18 -16.17 27.42
CA GLN A 588 -39.99 -15.10 28.40
C GLN A 588 -40.68 -15.41 29.75
N VAL A 589 -39.89 -15.28 30.82
CA VAL A 589 -40.35 -15.30 32.20
C VAL A 589 -40.80 -13.89 32.56
N THR A 590 -41.97 -13.78 33.15
CA THR A 590 -42.63 -12.55 33.58
C THR A 590 -42.98 -12.69 35.05
N ALA A 591 -43.22 -11.58 35.74
CA ALA A 591 -43.68 -11.61 37.14
C ALA A 591 -44.93 -12.48 37.37
N ALA A 592 -45.77 -12.65 36.34
CA ALA A 592 -46.99 -13.46 36.42
C ALA A 592 -46.75 -14.98 36.31
N ASN A 593 -45.61 -15.43 35.75
CA ASN A 593 -45.30 -16.85 35.54
C ASN A 593 -44.00 -17.32 36.24
N SER A 594 -43.42 -16.49 37.10
CA SER A 594 -42.21 -16.79 37.88
C SER A 594 -42.47 -17.46 39.23
N GLU A 595 -43.58 -18.19 39.39
CA GLU A 595 -43.90 -18.85 40.68
C GLU A 595 -42.87 -19.94 41.01
N GLY A 596 -42.27 -19.86 42.21
CA GLY A 596 -41.24 -20.81 42.67
C GLY A 596 -39.81 -20.51 42.19
N TRP A 597 -39.61 -19.46 41.39
CA TRP A 597 -38.29 -18.99 40.97
C TRP A 597 -37.61 -18.16 42.05
N GLN A 598 -36.28 -18.11 42.05
CA GLN A 598 -35.48 -17.24 42.92
C GLN A 598 -34.66 -16.27 42.07
N TRP A 599 -34.49 -15.04 42.57
CA TRP A 599 -33.71 -13.98 41.93
C TRP A 599 -32.66 -13.50 42.91
N GLN A 600 -31.45 -13.26 42.43
CA GLN A 600 -30.36 -12.70 43.22
C GLN A 600 -29.66 -11.64 42.37
N TRP A 601 -29.73 -10.39 42.82
CA TRP A 601 -29.11 -9.25 42.16
C TRP A 601 -27.92 -8.77 42.96
N ASN A 602 -26.78 -8.59 42.30
CA ASN A 602 -25.60 -7.94 42.82
C ASN A 602 -25.25 -6.75 41.92
N PHE A 603 -25.30 -5.54 42.46
CA PHE A 603 -25.07 -4.32 41.68
C PHE A 603 -23.59 -3.93 41.58
N GLY A 604 -22.67 -4.71 42.16
CA GLY A 604 -21.23 -4.48 41.98
C GLY A 604 -20.66 -3.27 42.73
N ASP A 605 -21.46 -2.56 43.52
CA ASP A 605 -21.08 -1.36 44.30
C ASP A 605 -20.88 -1.64 45.80
N GLY A 606 -21.04 -2.90 46.22
CA GLY A 606 -20.95 -3.32 47.62
C GLY A 606 -22.23 -3.12 48.43
N SER A 607 -23.36 -2.73 47.81
CA SER A 607 -24.67 -2.67 48.46
C SER A 607 -25.22 -4.05 48.82
N LEU A 608 -26.31 -4.09 49.60
CA LEU A 608 -27.05 -5.33 49.83
C LEU A 608 -27.66 -5.85 48.53
N GLN A 609 -27.64 -7.16 48.34
CA GLN A 609 -28.25 -7.85 47.19
C GLN A 609 -29.78 -7.77 47.23
N SER A 610 -30.44 -7.76 46.06
CA SER A 610 -31.91 -7.76 45.93
C SER A 610 -32.43 -9.11 45.43
N SER A 611 -33.61 -9.52 45.88
CA SER A 611 -34.32 -10.73 45.40
C SER A 611 -35.61 -10.44 44.66
N VAL A 612 -35.85 -9.17 44.34
CA VAL A 612 -37.03 -8.73 43.57
C VAL A 612 -36.86 -9.12 42.11
N PHE A 613 -37.95 -9.53 41.44
CA PHE A 613 -37.95 -9.91 40.02
C PHE A 613 -37.35 -8.81 39.12
N GLU A 614 -37.78 -7.56 39.34
CA GLU A 614 -37.32 -6.34 38.67
C GLU A 614 -37.01 -5.28 39.75
N PRO A 615 -35.76 -5.18 40.24
CA PRO A 615 -35.39 -4.25 41.29
C PRO A 615 -35.09 -2.86 40.73
N LYS A 616 -35.27 -1.86 41.60
CA LYS A 616 -34.66 -0.54 41.45
C LYS A 616 -33.43 -0.47 42.33
N HIS A 617 -32.33 0.07 41.84
CA HIS A 617 -31.12 0.25 42.65
C HIS A 617 -30.55 1.65 42.51
N ASN A 618 -30.09 2.20 43.63
CA ASN A 618 -29.44 3.50 43.69
C ASN A 618 -27.97 3.31 44.06
N PHE A 619 -27.09 3.64 43.14
CA PHE A 619 -25.65 3.65 43.35
C PHE A 619 -25.22 4.87 44.16
N ALA A 620 -24.17 4.74 44.96
CA ALA A 620 -23.70 5.83 45.81
C ALA A 620 -22.66 6.74 45.13
N ILE A 621 -21.97 6.24 44.10
CA ILE A 621 -20.85 6.91 43.43
C ILE A 621 -20.96 6.63 41.92
N ALA A 622 -20.52 7.56 41.07
CA ALA A 622 -20.34 7.33 39.64
C ALA A 622 -19.22 6.30 39.39
N GLY A 623 -19.41 5.40 38.44
CA GLY A 623 -18.38 4.45 38.04
C GLY A 623 -18.91 3.40 37.09
N GLU A 624 -18.01 2.56 36.59
CA GLU A 624 -18.39 1.34 35.91
C GLU A 624 -18.72 0.28 36.95
N TYR A 625 -19.89 -0.34 36.83
CA TYR A 625 -20.38 -1.38 37.73
C TYR A 625 -20.80 -2.60 36.94
N ASN A 626 -20.37 -3.77 37.40
CA ASN A 626 -20.80 -5.03 36.83
C ASN A 626 -22.03 -5.53 37.56
N ILE A 627 -23.19 -5.42 36.92
CA ILE A 627 -24.47 -5.84 37.48
C ILE A 627 -24.69 -7.29 37.17
N GLU A 628 -24.95 -8.07 38.19
CA GLU A 628 -25.15 -9.51 38.10
C GLU A 628 -26.57 -9.86 38.52
N LEU A 629 -27.24 -10.66 37.68
CA LEU A 629 -28.52 -11.30 37.99
C LEU A 629 -28.35 -12.81 37.92
N THR A 630 -28.56 -13.49 39.03
CA THR A 630 -28.75 -14.95 39.07
C THR A 630 -30.24 -15.27 39.17
N ALA A 631 -30.78 -15.91 38.12
CA ALA A 631 -32.10 -16.51 38.16
C ALA A 631 -31.98 -17.99 38.51
N ILE A 632 -32.86 -18.50 39.36
CA ILE A 632 -32.94 -19.92 39.70
C ILE A 632 -34.37 -20.41 39.48
N ASP A 633 -34.53 -21.40 38.62
CA ASP A 633 -35.82 -21.99 38.32
C ASP A 633 -36.29 -22.98 39.41
N PRO A 634 -37.58 -23.39 39.42
CA PRO A 634 -38.11 -24.30 40.43
C PRO A 634 -37.50 -25.71 40.41
N SER A 635 -36.80 -26.07 39.33
CA SER A 635 -36.06 -27.33 39.23
C SER A 635 -34.63 -27.22 39.79
N GLY A 636 -34.22 -26.03 40.21
CA GLY A 636 -32.90 -25.73 40.74
C GLY A 636 -31.86 -25.40 39.67
N GLN A 637 -32.25 -25.20 38.41
CA GLN A 637 -31.35 -24.70 37.37
C GLN A 637 -31.14 -23.20 37.57
N SER A 638 -29.90 -22.73 37.46
CA SER A 638 -29.57 -21.31 37.57
C SER A 638 -28.83 -20.79 36.35
N ASP A 639 -29.07 -19.53 36.00
CA ASP A 639 -28.27 -18.78 35.02
C ASP A 639 -27.90 -17.44 35.64
N THR A 640 -26.64 -17.06 35.53
CA THR A 640 -26.10 -15.80 36.06
C THR A 640 -25.70 -14.93 34.89
N PHE A 641 -26.26 -13.73 34.76
CA PHE A 641 -25.90 -12.80 33.69
C PHE A 641 -25.23 -11.56 34.28
N MET A 642 -24.09 -11.18 33.70
CA MET A 642 -23.37 -9.97 34.06
C MET A 642 -23.48 -8.91 32.95
N LEU A 643 -23.91 -7.72 33.32
CA LEU A 643 -23.96 -6.54 32.46
C LEU A 643 -23.13 -5.41 33.08
N PRO A 644 -22.00 -5.00 32.47
CA PRO A 644 -21.35 -3.77 32.83
C PRO A 644 -22.27 -2.61 32.47
N ILE A 645 -22.53 -1.73 33.44
CA ILE A 645 -23.19 -0.45 33.21
C ILE A 645 -22.28 0.65 33.72
N ASN A 646 -22.34 1.78 33.04
CA ASN A 646 -21.72 3.01 33.56
C ASN A 646 -22.80 3.77 34.31
N VAL A 647 -22.63 3.81 35.62
CA VAL A 647 -23.46 4.57 36.54
C VAL A 647 -22.82 5.94 36.67
N PHE A 648 -23.65 6.96 36.63
CA PHE A 648 -23.20 8.32 36.75
C PHE A 648 -23.80 8.95 38.01
N ASP A 649 -22.97 9.64 38.80
CA ASP A 649 -23.40 10.49 39.90
C ASP A 649 -24.18 11.66 39.30
N ASP A 650 -25.47 11.63 39.63
CA ASP A 650 -26.57 12.50 39.25
C ASP A 650 -26.21 13.74 38.44
N TYR A 651 -26.63 13.72 37.17
CA TYR A 651 -27.12 14.90 36.48
C TYR A 651 -26.32 16.17 36.70
N CYS A 652 -25.00 16.08 36.58
CA CYS A 652 -24.04 17.13 36.85
C CYS A 652 -24.61 18.34 37.68
N LEU A 653 -24.75 18.15 39.00
CA LEU A 653 -25.42 19.11 39.92
C LEU A 653 -25.19 20.57 39.55
N ALA A 654 -26.25 21.35 39.35
CA ALA A 654 -26.17 22.77 39.03
C ALA A 654 -27.08 23.58 39.95
N GLN A 655 -26.53 24.60 40.59
CA GLN A 655 -27.30 25.49 41.46
C GLN A 655 -26.82 26.92 41.40
N GLY A 656 -27.76 27.82 41.58
CA GLY A 656 -27.55 29.25 41.68
C GLY A 656 -27.36 29.74 43.12
N ILE A 657 -26.29 30.47 43.37
CA ILE A 657 -26.05 31.25 44.58
C ILE A 657 -26.49 32.70 44.30
N ASN A 658 -26.99 33.40 45.31
CA ASN A 658 -27.57 34.75 45.18
C ASN A 658 -28.74 34.83 44.17
N HIS A 659 -29.46 33.72 44.01
CA HIS A 659 -30.62 33.58 43.12
C HIS A 659 -31.72 34.62 43.39
N SER A 660 -31.88 35.11 44.63
CA SER A 660 -32.85 36.17 44.97
C SER A 660 -32.73 37.46 44.16
N LYS A 661 -31.59 37.70 43.50
CA LYS A 661 -31.34 38.87 42.64
C LYS A 661 -31.28 38.55 41.15
N TYR A 662 -31.00 37.29 40.80
CA TYR A 662 -30.78 36.81 39.44
C TYR A 662 -31.48 35.47 39.26
N TYR A 663 -32.75 35.52 38.86
CA TYR A 663 -33.61 34.35 38.71
C TYR A 663 -34.54 34.49 37.50
N LEU A 664 -34.99 33.37 36.95
CA LEU A 664 -35.99 33.26 35.91
C LEU A 664 -37.36 33.48 36.55
N SER A 665 -38.10 34.43 35.99
CA SER A 665 -39.52 34.64 36.32
C SER A 665 -40.45 33.76 35.48
N SER A 666 -39.99 33.37 34.28
CA SER A 666 -40.72 32.42 33.44
C SER A 666 -39.85 31.78 32.38
N VAL A 667 -40.21 30.54 32.04
CA VAL A 667 -39.68 29.76 30.91
C VAL A 667 -40.84 29.34 30.03
N SER A 668 -40.73 29.56 28.72
CA SER A 668 -41.70 29.09 27.73
C SER A 668 -41.02 28.20 26.69
N LEU A 669 -41.61 27.04 26.45
CA LEU A 669 -41.18 25.99 25.53
C LEU A 669 -42.36 25.68 24.61
N ASN A 670 -42.31 26.12 23.35
CA ASN A 670 -43.46 26.11 22.43
C ASN A 670 -44.72 26.73 23.07
N ASN A 671 -45.78 25.92 23.24
CA ASN A 671 -47.06 26.34 23.84
C ASN A 671 -47.08 26.17 25.36
N TYR A 672 -46.05 25.57 25.95
CA TYR A 672 -45.91 25.41 27.39
C TYR A 672 -45.24 26.64 27.99
N LYS A 673 -45.74 27.09 29.14
CA LYS A 673 -45.18 28.20 29.91
C LYS A 673 -45.23 27.87 31.40
N ASN A 674 -44.10 28.04 32.06
CA ASN A 674 -43.95 27.92 33.50
C ASN A 674 -43.55 29.29 34.08
N ASP A 675 -44.31 29.78 35.05
CA ASP A 675 -43.97 30.99 35.82
C ASP A 675 -43.36 30.55 37.16
N SER A 676 -42.17 31.04 37.49
CA SER A 676 -41.35 30.57 38.62
C SER A 676 -40.92 31.71 39.55
N THR A 677 -40.50 31.35 40.76
CA THR A 677 -40.00 32.27 41.79
C THR A 677 -38.59 31.86 42.20
N SER A 678 -37.77 32.82 42.62
CA SER A 678 -36.35 32.57 42.92
C SER A 678 -36.10 31.36 43.83
N SER A 679 -35.34 30.40 43.32
CA SER A 679 -34.77 29.24 43.99
C SER A 679 -33.31 29.07 43.57
N ASN A 680 -32.53 28.26 44.29
CA ASN A 680 -31.18 27.88 43.85
C ASN A 680 -31.24 26.88 42.68
N TYR A 681 -32.19 25.95 42.71
CA TYR A 681 -32.50 24.98 41.66
C TYR A 681 -33.99 24.63 41.70
N SER A 682 -34.62 24.45 40.55
CA SER A 682 -35.99 23.96 40.44
C SER A 682 -36.14 22.92 39.33
N ASP A 683 -36.85 21.83 39.62
CA ASP A 683 -37.10 20.75 38.67
C ASP A 683 -38.57 20.74 38.22
N TYR A 684 -38.79 20.97 36.91
CA TYR A 684 -40.11 20.96 36.26
C TYR A 684 -40.26 19.84 35.22
N SER A 685 -39.34 18.88 35.23
CA SER A 685 -39.26 17.79 34.25
C SER A 685 -40.43 16.81 34.23
N TYR A 686 -41.29 16.86 35.24
CA TYR A 686 -42.53 16.09 35.29
C TYR A 686 -43.55 16.55 34.23
N ASN A 687 -43.40 17.77 33.67
CA ASN A 687 -44.20 18.23 32.55
C ASN A 687 -43.44 17.99 31.24
N ILE A 688 -44.05 17.18 30.36
CA ILE A 688 -43.48 16.84 29.07
C ILE A 688 -44.01 17.81 28.01
N VAL A 689 -43.10 18.42 27.25
CA VAL A 689 -43.43 19.29 26.12
C VAL A 689 -43.16 18.55 24.81
N ASP A 690 -44.20 18.31 24.03
CA ASP A 690 -44.07 17.63 22.74
C ASP A 690 -43.39 18.52 21.68
N VAL A 691 -42.51 17.90 20.90
CA VAL A 691 -41.80 18.48 19.76
C VAL A 691 -41.98 17.55 18.58
N GLU A 692 -42.58 18.03 17.49
CA GLU A 692 -42.76 17.22 16.28
C GLU A 692 -41.41 17.00 15.56
N ASP A 693 -41.16 15.77 15.11
CA ASP A 693 -39.94 15.39 14.39
C ASP A 693 -39.70 16.34 13.19
N GLY A 694 -38.50 16.90 13.10
CA GLY A 694 -38.14 17.91 12.10
C GLY A 694 -38.67 19.34 12.33
N LYS A 695 -39.39 19.64 13.42
CA LYS A 695 -39.71 21.02 13.84
C LYS A 695 -38.84 21.47 15.01
N ALA A 696 -38.49 22.75 15.04
CA ALA A 696 -37.71 23.33 16.13
C ALA A 696 -38.57 23.59 17.37
N LEU A 697 -37.94 23.52 18.54
CA LEU A 697 -38.49 23.93 19.83
C LEU A 697 -38.24 25.42 20.04
N ASN A 698 -39.31 26.20 20.14
CA ASN A 698 -39.24 27.61 20.46
C ASN A 698 -39.03 27.80 21.97
N VAL A 699 -37.98 28.51 22.36
CA VAL A 699 -37.63 28.76 23.76
C VAL A 699 -37.64 30.24 24.07
N THR A 700 -38.23 30.62 25.21
CA THR A 700 -38.18 31.97 25.75
C THR A 700 -37.91 31.94 27.25
N LEU A 701 -36.80 32.54 27.68
CA LEU A 701 -36.39 32.65 29.08
C LEU A 701 -36.51 34.10 29.55
N THR A 702 -37.28 34.37 30.60
CA THR A 702 -37.52 35.73 31.11
C THR A 702 -36.98 35.89 32.52
N ALA A 703 -35.99 36.75 32.74
CA ALA A 703 -35.47 37.05 34.06
C ALA A 703 -36.38 38.00 34.83
N ALA A 704 -36.48 37.79 36.14
CA ALA A 704 -37.22 38.67 37.02
C ALA A 704 -36.61 40.08 37.11
N SER A 705 -37.47 41.06 37.41
CA SER A 705 -37.07 42.43 37.70
C SER A 705 -36.80 42.59 39.19
N HIS A 706 -35.54 42.86 39.56
CA HIS A 706 -35.14 43.16 40.93
C HIS A 706 -34.47 44.55 40.96
N PRO A 707 -34.72 45.42 41.97
CA PRO A 707 -34.19 46.79 42.00
C PRO A 707 -32.67 46.89 41.82
N ASP A 708 -31.92 45.93 42.39
CA ASP A 708 -30.45 45.87 42.27
C ASP A 708 -29.94 45.42 40.88
N THR A 709 -30.77 44.77 40.06
CA THR A 709 -30.33 44.07 38.82
C THR A 709 -31.12 44.46 37.57
N GLN A 710 -32.15 45.31 37.70
CA GLN A 710 -33.05 45.73 36.62
C GLN A 710 -32.34 46.34 35.40
N ASP A 711 -31.22 47.04 35.60
CA ASP A 711 -30.45 47.71 34.55
C ASP A 711 -29.20 46.93 34.12
N LYS A 712 -28.99 45.74 34.68
CA LYS A 712 -27.80 44.90 34.44
C LYS A 712 -28.08 43.86 33.36
N THR A 713 -27.10 43.64 32.49
CA THR A 713 -27.13 42.54 31.53
C THR A 713 -26.97 41.21 32.28
N LYS A 714 -27.77 40.22 31.87
CA LYS A 714 -27.76 38.85 32.38
C LYS A 714 -27.45 37.91 31.22
N ASN A 715 -26.77 36.81 31.52
CA ASN A 715 -26.47 35.73 30.59
C ASN A 715 -27.48 34.61 30.78
N PHE A 716 -27.99 34.08 29.69
CA PHE A 716 -28.98 33.00 29.67
C PHE A 716 -28.39 31.82 28.92
N TYR A 717 -28.64 30.61 29.40
CA TYR A 717 -28.12 29.37 28.83
C TYR A 717 -29.24 28.34 28.73
N VAL A 718 -29.23 27.56 27.65
CA VAL A 718 -30.05 26.36 27.48
C VAL A 718 -29.14 25.21 27.02
N TRP A 719 -29.16 24.12 27.77
CA TRP A 719 -28.42 22.89 27.48
C TRP A 719 -29.41 21.76 27.18
N LEU A 720 -29.09 20.89 26.23
CA LEU A 720 -29.88 19.72 25.85
C LEU A 720 -29.04 18.44 26.01
N ASP A 721 -29.54 17.51 26.81
CA ASP A 721 -29.00 16.15 26.94
C ASP A 721 -29.48 15.38 25.72
N LYS A 722 -28.59 15.20 24.74
CA LYS A 722 -28.93 14.78 23.37
C LYS A 722 -28.87 13.26 23.19
N ASP A 723 -27.92 12.60 23.84
CA ASP A 723 -27.79 11.13 23.85
C ASP A 723 -28.65 10.47 24.94
N ASN A 724 -29.33 11.27 25.76
CA ASN A 724 -30.26 10.83 26.79
C ASN A 724 -29.56 9.83 27.73
N ASP A 725 -28.32 10.16 28.08
CA ASP A 725 -27.50 9.37 28.98
C ASP A 725 -27.56 9.84 30.44
N GLY A 726 -28.18 11.01 30.67
CA GLY A 726 -28.38 11.59 31.98
C GLY A 726 -27.21 12.45 32.46
N LEU A 727 -26.24 12.75 31.62
CA LEU A 727 -25.13 13.67 31.88
C LEU A 727 -25.18 14.88 30.95
N PHE A 728 -24.41 15.93 31.32
CA PHE A 728 -24.05 16.99 30.38
C PHE A 728 -22.52 17.06 30.31
N HIS A 729 -21.92 16.27 29.43
CA HIS A 729 -20.48 16.28 29.19
C HIS A 729 -20.02 17.64 28.61
N LYS A 730 -18.70 17.91 28.68
CA LYS A 730 -18.10 19.15 28.12
C LYS A 730 -18.33 19.32 26.61
N THR A 731 -18.75 18.25 25.94
CA THR A 731 -19.00 18.15 24.49
C THR A 731 -20.48 18.18 24.12
N GLU A 732 -21.39 18.15 25.09
CA GLU A 732 -22.83 18.23 24.83
C GLU A 732 -23.30 19.68 24.66
N GLU A 733 -24.34 19.85 23.85
CA GLU A 733 -24.56 21.05 23.07
C GLU A 733 -25.22 22.16 23.92
N LEU A 734 -24.49 23.24 24.17
CA LEU A 734 -25.09 24.54 24.50
C LEU A 734 -25.92 24.98 23.28
N VAL A 735 -27.18 24.55 23.27
CA VAL A 735 -28.07 24.73 22.13
C VAL A 735 -28.61 26.16 22.03
N LEU A 736 -28.57 26.94 23.11
CA LEU A 736 -28.91 28.35 23.08
C LEU A 736 -28.19 29.16 24.17
N TYR A 737 -27.62 30.30 23.78
CA TYR A 737 -26.94 31.24 24.68
C TYR A 737 -27.17 32.69 24.25
N GLY A 738 -27.32 33.59 25.22
CA GLY A 738 -27.35 35.02 24.93
C GLY A 738 -27.31 35.91 26.17
N SER A 739 -26.97 37.18 25.95
CA SER A 739 -26.82 38.18 27.01
C SER A 739 -27.78 39.35 26.80
N THR A 740 -28.70 39.56 27.73
CA THR A 740 -29.80 40.54 27.64
C THR A 740 -30.26 40.96 29.03
N LYS A 741 -30.97 42.09 29.16
CA LYS A 741 -31.39 42.60 30.48
C LYS A 741 -32.61 41.85 31.05
N THR A 742 -33.52 41.43 30.17
CA THR A 742 -34.85 40.96 30.54
C THR A 742 -35.18 39.58 30.02
N GLN A 743 -34.98 39.30 28.73
CA GLN A 743 -35.47 38.06 28.10
C GLN A 743 -34.60 37.61 26.94
N LEU A 744 -34.38 36.29 26.82
CA LEU A 744 -33.79 35.59 25.68
C LEU A 744 -34.84 34.76 24.96
N THR A 745 -34.89 34.84 23.63
CA THR A 745 -35.73 34.00 22.77
C THR A 745 -34.86 33.33 21.71
N GLY A 746 -35.13 32.07 21.39
CA GLY A 746 -34.44 31.33 20.35
C GLY A 746 -35.15 30.03 19.98
N GLU A 747 -34.61 29.30 19.00
CA GLU A 747 -35.13 28.03 18.52
C GLU A 747 -34.07 26.93 18.68
N ILE A 748 -34.48 25.75 19.13
CA ILE A 748 -33.61 24.59 19.35
C ILE A 748 -34.05 23.46 18.42
N SER A 749 -33.14 22.90 17.63
CA SER A 749 -33.44 21.73 16.82
C SER A 749 -33.28 20.45 17.65
N LEU A 750 -34.29 19.58 17.65
CA LEU A 750 -34.23 18.28 18.32
C LEU A 750 -34.16 17.13 17.32
N SER A 751 -33.33 16.14 17.64
CA SER A 751 -33.18 14.89 16.89
C SER A 751 -32.94 13.74 17.87
N GLY A 752 -33.69 12.65 17.75
CA GLY A 752 -33.57 11.45 18.61
C GLY A 752 -34.81 10.56 18.49
N GLU A 753 -34.94 9.43 19.20
CA GLU A 753 -36.04 8.45 19.00
C GLU A 753 -37.47 9.00 19.20
N LEU A 754 -38.41 8.52 18.38
CA LEU A 754 -39.82 8.88 18.56
C LEU A 754 -40.35 8.34 19.88
N ASN A 755 -41.16 9.17 20.52
CA ASN A 755 -41.67 8.98 21.86
C ASN A 755 -40.63 8.96 22.98
N GLN A 756 -39.35 9.18 22.68
CA GLN A 756 -38.33 9.39 23.68
C GLN A 756 -38.39 10.81 24.23
N THR A 757 -38.06 10.93 25.52
CA THR A 757 -37.96 12.20 26.24
C THR A 757 -36.50 12.64 26.35
N TYR A 758 -36.24 13.94 26.29
CA TYR A 758 -34.93 14.57 26.46
C TYR A 758 -35.01 15.64 27.55
N ARG A 759 -33.91 15.83 28.28
CA ARG A 759 -33.80 16.82 29.34
C ARG A 759 -33.27 18.15 28.79
N ILE A 760 -33.90 19.24 29.21
CA ILE A 760 -33.44 20.61 28.93
C ILE A 760 -33.14 21.31 30.25
N ARG A 761 -31.94 21.88 30.35
CA ARG A 761 -31.51 22.71 31.49
C ARG A 761 -31.41 24.16 31.09
N THR A 762 -32.07 25.03 31.82
CA THR A 762 -32.10 26.49 31.59
C THR A 762 -31.46 27.23 32.75
N MET A 763 -30.73 28.32 32.46
CA MET A 763 -30.04 29.10 33.48
C MET A 763 -30.09 30.60 33.20
N VAL A 764 -30.04 31.40 34.27
CA VAL A 764 -29.74 32.84 34.20
C VAL A 764 -28.61 33.20 35.14
N SER A 765 -27.65 34.03 34.68
CA SER A 765 -26.46 34.41 35.44
C SER A 765 -26.08 35.87 35.25
N PHE A 766 -25.41 36.48 36.22
CA PHE A 766 -24.66 37.73 36.02
C PHE A 766 -23.23 37.48 35.49
N GLY A 767 -22.69 36.27 35.64
CA GLY A 767 -21.34 35.88 35.22
C GLY A 767 -21.33 34.96 33.99
N LEU A 768 -20.14 34.67 33.47
CA LEU A 768 -19.96 33.64 32.46
C LEU A 768 -20.00 32.25 33.11
N VAL A 769 -20.90 31.41 32.65
CA VAL A 769 -21.04 30.02 33.07
C VAL A 769 -20.30 29.17 32.04
N LYS A 770 -19.36 28.35 32.50
CA LYS A 770 -18.46 27.57 31.64
C LYS A 770 -18.93 26.13 31.39
N SER A 771 -19.97 25.70 32.09
CA SER A 771 -20.44 24.31 32.10
C SER A 771 -21.93 24.29 32.40
N ALA A 772 -22.64 23.28 31.88
CA ALA A 772 -24.01 22.96 32.28
C ALA A 772 -24.12 22.59 33.77
N CYS A 773 -22.99 22.42 34.45
CA CYS A 773 -22.84 21.79 35.75
C CYS A 773 -22.04 22.67 36.72
N GLY A 774 -22.33 22.56 38.02
CA GLY A 774 -21.62 23.20 39.13
C GLY A 774 -22.33 24.42 39.73
N ASP A 775 -21.72 24.98 40.78
CA ASP A 775 -22.24 26.15 41.48
C ASP A 775 -22.02 27.45 40.68
N MET A 776 -23.07 28.25 40.56
CA MET A 776 -23.04 29.55 39.92
C MET A 776 -23.21 30.66 40.97
N SER A 777 -22.21 31.51 41.15
CA SER A 777 -22.22 32.50 42.25
C SER A 777 -23.34 33.56 42.22
N TRP A 778 -23.94 33.82 41.06
CA TRP A 778 -24.94 34.88 40.85
C TRP A 778 -25.96 34.46 39.78
N GLY A 779 -26.92 33.60 40.13
CA GLY A 779 -27.90 33.09 39.16
C GLY A 779 -28.87 32.08 39.72
N GLU A 780 -29.61 31.41 38.84
CA GLU A 780 -30.57 30.31 39.10
C GLU A 780 -30.52 29.28 37.95
N VAL A 781 -30.95 28.05 38.25
CA VAL A 781 -31.06 26.93 37.32
C VAL A 781 -32.47 26.32 37.38
N GLU A 782 -33.05 25.99 36.23
CA GLU A 782 -34.32 25.26 36.11
C GLU A 782 -34.31 24.21 35.00
N ASP A 783 -35.05 23.13 35.19
CA ASP A 783 -35.07 21.96 34.30
C ASP A 783 -36.43 21.57 33.76
N TYR A 784 -36.46 21.03 32.54
CA TYR A 784 -37.66 20.65 31.80
C TYR A 784 -37.45 19.37 30.97
N THR A 785 -38.56 18.72 30.56
CA THR A 785 -38.54 17.55 29.66
C THR A 785 -39.25 17.86 28.36
N VAL A 786 -38.66 17.47 27.24
CA VAL A 786 -39.30 17.52 25.92
C VAL A 786 -39.40 16.11 25.35
N LYS A 787 -40.43 15.84 24.54
CA LYS A 787 -40.64 14.53 23.90
C LYS A 787 -40.71 14.68 22.40
N LEU A 788 -39.96 13.88 21.67
CA LEU A 788 -40.05 13.89 20.21
C LEU A 788 -41.26 13.06 19.76
N ILE A 789 -42.16 13.65 18.98
CA ILE A 789 -43.38 13.01 18.48
C ILE A 789 -43.43 13.00 16.95
N GLU A 790 -44.25 12.11 16.39
CA GLU A 790 -44.35 11.90 14.95
C GLU A 790 -44.86 13.15 14.23
N ASN A 791 -44.19 13.54 13.13
CA ASN A 791 -44.64 14.60 12.24
C ASN A 791 -45.29 14.00 10.98
N ASN A 792 -46.58 14.30 10.78
CA ASN A 792 -47.39 13.75 9.69
C ASN A 792 -47.41 14.60 8.41
N ASP A 793 -46.70 15.73 8.35
CA ASP A 793 -46.65 16.58 7.16
C ASP A 793 -45.85 15.88 6.03
N PRO A 794 -46.29 15.86 4.76
CA PRO A 794 -45.51 15.27 3.68
C PRO A 794 -44.21 16.07 3.40
N ALA A 795 -43.13 15.38 3.03
CA ALA A 795 -41.84 15.96 2.69
C ALA A 795 -41.86 16.66 1.33
N ASP A 796 -41.35 17.90 1.28
CA ASP A 796 -41.20 18.68 0.04
C ASP A 796 -39.98 18.21 -0.74
N LEU A 797 -40.18 17.26 -1.67
CA LEU A 797 -39.10 16.67 -2.45
C LEU A 797 -38.65 17.60 -3.60
N ARG A 798 -37.37 18.00 -3.59
CA ARG A 798 -36.77 18.90 -4.58
C ARG A 798 -35.72 18.18 -5.42
N ILE A 799 -36.11 17.75 -6.62
CA ILE A 799 -35.26 16.97 -7.53
C ILE A 799 -35.06 17.75 -8.83
N THR A 800 -33.80 17.85 -9.26
CA THR A 800 -33.42 18.30 -10.59
C THR A 800 -32.76 17.14 -11.34
N ALA A 801 -33.27 16.78 -12.51
CA ALA A 801 -32.62 15.81 -13.38
C ALA A 801 -31.71 16.56 -14.36
N ASN A 802 -30.42 16.22 -14.37
CA ASN A 802 -29.40 16.85 -15.18
C ASN A 802 -28.72 15.80 -16.08
N GLN A 803 -28.80 16.02 -17.38
CA GLN A 803 -28.13 15.15 -18.33
C GLN A 803 -26.63 15.45 -18.36
N GLY A 804 -25.83 14.45 -18.01
CA GLY A 804 -24.40 14.40 -18.25
C GLY A 804 -24.08 13.60 -19.51
N VAL A 805 -22.80 13.41 -19.77
CA VAL A 805 -22.32 12.62 -20.90
C VAL A 805 -22.63 11.13 -20.65
N ASN A 806 -23.56 10.55 -21.40
CA ASN A 806 -24.01 9.15 -21.29
C ASN A 806 -24.50 8.74 -19.89
N GLN A 807 -24.94 9.71 -19.08
CA GLN A 807 -25.55 9.46 -17.77
C GLN A 807 -26.50 10.60 -17.39
N MET A 808 -27.47 10.32 -16.54
CA MET A 808 -28.41 11.27 -15.95
C MET A 808 -28.10 11.36 -14.46
N SER A 809 -27.78 12.55 -13.94
CA SER A 809 -27.71 12.78 -12.50
C SER A 809 -29.06 13.31 -11.99
N PHE A 810 -29.52 12.75 -10.89
CA PHE A 810 -30.71 13.22 -10.20
C PHE A 810 -30.29 13.96 -8.95
N ASP A 811 -30.15 15.28 -9.06
CA ASP A 811 -29.75 16.13 -7.95
C ASP A 811 -30.93 16.38 -7.03
N ASN A 812 -30.95 15.64 -5.93
CA ASN A 812 -31.97 15.73 -4.90
C ASN A 812 -31.53 16.72 -3.82
N SER A 813 -31.99 17.96 -3.94
CA SER A 813 -31.77 19.05 -2.98
C SER A 813 -32.86 19.11 -1.91
N THR A 814 -33.54 18.00 -1.62
CA THR A 814 -34.54 17.95 -0.54
C THR A 814 -33.88 18.28 0.80
N VAL A 815 -34.45 19.27 1.49
CA VAL A 815 -34.00 19.78 2.79
C VAL A 815 -35.06 19.45 3.85
N ASP A 816 -35.42 18.18 3.92
CA ASP A 816 -36.29 17.66 4.96
C ASP A 816 -35.50 16.64 5.77
N ALA A 817 -35.16 17.02 7.01
CA ALA A 817 -34.32 16.23 7.90
C ALA A 817 -34.96 14.88 8.29
N ARG A 818 -36.28 14.73 8.09
CA ARG A 818 -37.02 13.51 8.40
C ARG A 818 -36.76 12.41 7.38
N VAL A 819 -36.35 12.74 6.15
CA VAL A 819 -36.07 11.73 5.13
C VAL A 819 -34.75 11.01 5.43
N LYS A 820 -34.82 9.69 5.58
CA LYS A 820 -33.66 8.83 5.88
C LYS A 820 -33.35 7.83 4.78
N ARG A 821 -34.35 7.45 3.98
CA ARG A 821 -34.15 6.51 2.87
C ARG A 821 -34.86 6.98 1.61
N TRP A 822 -34.24 6.68 0.48
CA TRP A 822 -34.74 6.99 -0.86
C TRP A 822 -35.03 5.69 -1.60
N GLN A 823 -35.97 5.75 -2.52
CA GLN A 823 -36.25 4.67 -3.45
C GLN A 823 -36.61 5.24 -4.81
N TRP A 824 -35.73 5.04 -5.78
CA TRP A 824 -35.90 5.43 -7.16
C TRP A 824 -36.43 4.28 -8.00
N LYS A 825 -37.20 4.62 -9.03
CA LYS A 825 -37.44 3.79 -10.22
C LYS A 825 -37.17 4.65 -11.44
N PHE A 826 -36.37 4.15 -12.38
CA PHE A 826 -35.91 4.96 -13.52
C PHE A 826 -36.73 4.79 -14.80
N GLY A 827 -37.81 3.99 -14.75
CA GLY A 827 -38.75 3.83 -15.88
C GLY A 827 -38.40 2.71 -16.86
N ASP A 828 -37.26 2.04 -16.70
CA ASP A 828 -36.81 0.89 -17.50
C ASP A 828 -36.82 -0.43 -16.71
N GLY A 829 -37.42 -0.42 -15.52
CA GLY A 829 -37.49 -1.56 -14.60
C GLY A 829 -36.39 -1.60 -13.53
N THR A 830 -35.41 -0.68 -13.58
CA THR A 830 -34.35 -0.58 -12.57
C THR A 830 -34.68 0.37 -11.42
N THR A 831 -33.96 0.22 -10.30
CA THR A 831 -34.17 0.97 -9.06
C THR A 831 -32.85 1.42 -8.41
N SER A 832 -32.91 2.41 -7.51
CA SER A 832 -31.78 2.83 -6.65
C SER A 832 -32.27 3.31 -5.28
N SER A 833 -31.42 3.29 -4.27
CA SER A 833 -31.68 3.84 -2.93
C SER A 833 -30.83 5.05 -2.57
N GLU A 834 -29.97 5.52 -3.48
CA GLU A 834 -29.11 6.69 -3.27
C GLU A 834 -29.94 7.97 -3.19
N LYS A 835 -29.47 8.97 -2.42
CA LYS A 835 -30.15 10.27 -2.34
C LYS A 835 -30.18 10.97 -3.70
N SER A 836 -29.03 11.01 -4.37
CA SER A 836 -28.83 11.65 -5.67
C SER A 836 -28.11 10.69 -6.62
N PRO A 837 -28.82 9.74 -7.25
CA PRO A 837 -28.21 8.74 -8.11
C PRO A 837 -27.72 9.33 -9.43
N VAL A 838 -26.67 8.72 -9.97
CA VAL A 838 -26.25 8.91 -11.36
C VAL A 838 -26.58 7.64 -12.13
N TYR A 839 -27.53 7.71 -13.05
CA TYR A 839 -28.06 6.57 -13.79
C TYR A 839 -27.70 6.61 -15.28
N ARG A 840 -27.49 5.45 -15.92
CA ARG A 840 -27.12 5.36 -17.35
C ARG A 840 -28.17 4.58 -18.11
N TYR A 841 -28.89 5.27 -19.00
CA TYR A 841 -29.79 4.59 -19.92
C TYR A 841 -29.02 4.00 -21.10
N ALA A 842 -29.45 2.82 -21.55
CA ALA A 842 -28.80 2.10 -22.65
C ALA A 842 -29.05 2.72 -24.02
N GLN A 843 -30.11 3.51 -24.18
CA GLN A 843 -30.52 4.13 -25.44
C GLN A 843 -31.09 5.52 -25.18
N SER A 844 -31.05 6.38 -26.20
CA SER A 844 -31.72 7.67 -26.14
C SER A 844 -33.25 7.48 -26.09
N GLY A 845 -33.96 8.23 -25.23
CA GLY A 845 -35.39 8.04 -25.02
C GLY A 845 -35.99 8.89 -23.89
N ASN A 846 -37.30 8.72 -23.67
CA ASN A 846 -38.04 9.36 -22.57
C ASN A 846 -38.41 8.31 -21.52
N TYR A 847 -38.05 8.58 -20.26
CA TYR A 847 -38.20 7.65 -19.14
C TYR A 847 -39.05 8.26 -18.02
N GLU A 848 -40.00 7.50 -17.48
CA GLU A 848 -40.78 7.91 -16.30
C GLU A 848 -40.01 7.57 -15.02
N VAL A 849 -39.54 8.60 -14.32
CA VAL A 849 -38.75 8.45 -13.10
C VAL A 849 -39.60 8.75 -11.87
N GLU A 850 -39.61 7.81 -10.93
CA GLU A 850 -40.26 7.91 -9.62
C GLU A 850 -39.19 7.94 -8.53
N LEU A 851 -39.38 8.78 -7.52
CA LEU A 851 -38.68 8.77 -6.24
C LEU A 851 -39.69 8.70 -5.11
N LYS A 852 -39.45 7.82 -4.14
CA LYS A 852 -40.13 7.76 -2.85
C LYS A 852 -39.15 8.03 -1.72
N ALA A 853 -39.56 8.88 -0.79
CA ALA A 853 -38.80 9.24 0.39
C ALA A 853 -39.44 8.59 1.62
N TYR A 854 -38.59 7.99 2.45
CA TYR A 854 -38.98 7.30 3.66
C TYR A 854 -38.28 7.91 4.87
N ASP A 855 -38.99 7.97 6.00
CA ASP A 855 -38.37 8.30 7.28
C ASP A 855 -37.58 7.12 7.86
N ARG A 856 -36.96 7.32 9.03
CA ARG A 856 -36.25 6.25 9.77
C ARG A 856 -37.15 5.07 10.15
N PHE A 857 -38.46 5.25 10.17
CA PHE A 857 -39.43 4.20 10.50
C PHE A 857 -39.93 3.47 9.26
N SER A 858 -39.31 3.70 8.10
CA SER A 858 -39.71 3.13 6.81
C SER A 858 -41.13 3.50 6.38
N LYS A 859 -41.71 4.57 6.94
CA LYS A 859 -42.97 5.14 6.46
C LYS A 859 -42.68 6.05 5.26
N GLU A 860 -43.49 5.93 4.20
CA GLU A 860 -43.40 6.83 3.05
C GLU A 860 -43.87 8.22 3.48
N ILE A 861 -42.98 9.20 3.40
CA ILE A 861 -43.25 10.59 3.80
C ILE A 861 -43.22 11.55 2.61
N GLY A 862 -42.78 11.13 1.43
CA GLY A 862 -42.83 11.95 0.22
C GLY A 862 -42.71 11.13 -1.07
N SER A 863 -43.22 11.66 -2.17
CA SER A 863 -43.04 11.09 -3.51
C SER A 863 -42.85 12.17 -4.58
N TRP A 864 -42.06 11.85 -5.60
CA TRP A 864 -41.78 12.70 -6.75
C TRP A 864 -41.81 11.87 -8.02
N ASN A 865 -42.46 12.37 -9.07
CA ASN A 865 -42.62 11.67 -10.34
C ASN A 865 -42.42 12.65 -11.50
N LYS A 866 -41.55 12.31 -12.47
CA LYS A 866 -41.31 13.14 -13.65
C LYS A 866 -40.83 12.33 -14.85
N GLN A 867 -41.24 12.74 -16.05
CA GLN A 867 -40.67 12.23 -17.30
C GLN A 867 -39.35 12.93 -17.60
N VAL A 868 -38.30 12.16 -17.84
CA VAL A 868 -36.95 12.64 -18.15
C VAL A 868 -36.53 12.16 -19.54
N GLN A 869 -36.08 13.10 -20.37
CA GLN A 869 -35.47 12.80 -21.65
C GLN A 869 -33.97 12.54 -21.46
N PHE A 870 -33.43 11.52 -22.12
CA PHE A 870 -32.01 11.19 -22.12
C PHE A 870 -31.52 10.96 -23.55
N ASP A 871 -30.40 11.57 -23.90
CA ASP A 871 -29.72 11.34 -25.18
C ASP A 871 -28.28 10.86 -24.96
N THR A 872 -27.86 9.87 -25.74
CA THR A 872 -26.48 9.38 -25.70
C THR A 872 -25.53 10.26 -26.52
N THR A 873 -24.26 10.29 -26.13
CA THR A 873 -23.18 11.04 -26.77
C THR A 873 -22.06 10.09 -27.17
N ILE A 874 -21.59 10.20 -28.41
CA ILE A 874 -20.47 9.40 -28.93
C ILE A 874 -19.38 10.36 -29.40
N THR A 875 -18.14 10.15 -28.97
CA THR A 875 -16.95 10.88 -29.40
C THR A 875 -15.79 9.91 -29.48
N ALA A 876 -15.36 9.57 -30.70
CA ALA A 876 -14.13 8.83 -30.88
C ALA A 876 -12.94 9.79 -30.67
N LYS A 877 -11.99 9.38 -29.83
CA LYS A 877 -10.74 10.11 -29.58
C LYS A 877 -9.72 9.18 -28.94
N PHE A 878 -8.47 9.29 -29.35
CA PHE A 878 -7.38 8.51 -28.80
C PHE A 878 -6.05 9.22 -29.00
N THR A 879 -5.00 8.70 -28.37
CA THR A 879 -3.63 9.14 -28.65
C THR A 879 -2.74 7.91 -28.77
N PRO A 880 -2.06 7.71 -29.91
CA PRO A 880 -1.12 6.61 -30.08
C PRO A 880 0.12 6.81 -29.20
N ARG A 881 0.63 5.72 -28.64
CA ARG A 881 1.87 5.67 -27.85
C ARG A 881 2.90 4.80 -28.56
N ARG A 882 4.12 5.30 -28.71
CA ARG A 882 5.18 4.58 -29.46
C ARG A 882 6.20 3.93 -28.54
N SER A 883 6.61 2.71 -28.88
CA SER A 883 7.77 2.00 -28.34
C SER A 883 8.50 1.32 -29.50
N GLY A 884 9.64 1.86 -29.93
CA GLY A 884 10.34 1.39 -31.12
C GLY A 884 9.48 1.53 -32.38
N ASN A 885 9.18 0.41 -33.05
CA ASN A 885 8.27 0.38 -34.21
C ASN A 885 6.85 -0.05 -33.84
N THR A 886 6.55 -0.22 -32.56
CA THR A 886 5.24 -0.60 -32.05
C THR A 886 4.47 0.62 -31.58
N ILE A 887 3.20 0.72 -31.99
CA ILE A 887 2.24 1.71 -31.53
C ILE A 887 1.15 1.03 -30.71
N SER A 888 0.97 1.50 -29.49
CA SER A 888 -0.13 1.14 -28.60
C SER A 888 -1.22 2.22 -28.68
N VAL A 889 -2.47 1.81 -28.89
CA VAL A 889 -3.63 2.70 -28.89
C VAL A 889 -4.70 2.17 -27.94
N ASN A 890 -5.45 3.10 -27.36
CA ASN A 890 -6.60 2.78 -26.53
C ASN A 890 -7.74 3.78 -26.67
N THR A 891 -8.91 3.41 -26.15
CA THR A 891 -10.13 4.22 -26.23
C THR A 891 -10.37 5.08 -24.99
N ASP A 892 -9.41 5.24 -24.09
CA ASP A 892 -9.56 5.97 -22.81
C ASP A 892 -9.98 7.43 -22.97
N GLN A 893 -9.67 8.04 -24.12
CA GLN A 893 -10.06 9.42 -24.42
C GLN A 893 -11.40 9.53 -25.17
N SER A 894 -11.95 8.40 -25.59
CA SER A 894 -13.22 8.34 -26.29
C SER A 894 -14.38 8.36 -25.30
N ILE A 895 -15.46 9.03 -25.70
CA ILE A 895 -16.74 8.98 -25.03
C ILE A 895 -17.61 8.02 -25.83
N MET A 896 -18.11 6.97 -25.21
CA MET A 896 -19.02 6.04 -25.86
C MET A 896 -20.09 5.55 -24.89
N PRO A 897 -21.34 5.40 -25.35
CA PRO A 897 -22.41 4.83 -24.55
C PRO A 897 -22.11 3.36 -24.22
N GLN A 898 -22.76 2.84 -23.18
CA GLN A 898 -22.70 1.42 -22.87
C GLN A 898 -23.23 0.59 -24.06
N ASN A 899 -22.62 -0.58 -24.32
CA ASN A 899 -22.90 -1.43 -25.49
C ASN A 899 -22.43 -0.90 -26.86
N SER A 900 -21.55 0.09 -26.89
CA SER A 900 -20.86 0.47 -28.14
C SER A 900 -19.82 -0.56 -28.57
N THR A 901 -19.70 -0.80 -29.87
CA THR A 901 -18.62 -1.58 -30.50
C THR A 901 -17.53 -0.66 -31.04
N ILE A 902 -16.31 -1.18 -31.20
CA ILE A 902 -15.16 -0.40 -31.66
C ILE A 902 -14.33 -1.14 -32.71
N GLN A 903 -13.61 -0.39 -33.53
CA GLN A 903 -12.68 -0.91 -34.53
C GLN A 903 -11.50 0.04 -34.75
N TRP A 904 -10.29 -0.50 -34.73
CA TRP A 904 -9.03 0.15 -35.06
C TRP A 904 -8.58 -0.24 -36.46
N GLN A 905 -8.02 0.70 -37.20
CA GLN A 905 -7.31 0.47 -38.47
C GLN A 905 -5.94 1.16 -38.39
N PHE A 906 -4.85 0.48 -38.71
CA PHE A 906 -3.49 1.00 -38.46
C PHE A 906 -2.82 1.67 -39.67
N GLY A 907 -3.51 1.73 -40.81
CA GLY A 907 -3.01 2.43 -42.01
C GLY A 907 -2.05 1.61 -42.88
N ASP A 908 -1.68 0.39 -42.47
CA ASP A 908 -0.87 -0.57 -43.24
C ASP A 908 -1.66 -1.82 -43.70
N GLY A 909 -2.96 -1.86 -43.42
CA GLY A 909 -3.89 -2.93 -43.79
C GLY A 909 -4.42 -3.74 -42.60
N ASP A 910 -3.76 -3.66 -41.45
CA ASP A 910 -4.16 -4.39 -40.24
C ASP A 910 -5.22 -3.63 -39.42
N ASN A 911 -5.99 -4.39 -38.63
CA ASN A 911 -7.12 -3.89 -37.84
C ASN A 911 -7.29 -4.67 -36.52
N SER A 912 -8.03 -4.09 -35.58
CA SER A 912 -8.31 -4.68 -34.25
C SER A 912 -9.66 -4.21 -33.70
N SER A 913 -10.35 -5.05 -32.92
CA SER A 913 -11.58 -4.68 -32.20
C SER A 913 -11.40 -4.63 -30.67
N VAL A 914 -10.15 -4.76 -30.21
CA VAL A 914 -9.80 -4.74 -28.78
C VAL A 914 -9.59 -3.29 -28.33
N ARG A 915 -10.12 -2.92 -27.16
CA ARG A 915 -10.05 -1.53 -26.64
C ARG A 915 -8.62 -1.04 -26.48
N ASP A 916 -7.77 -1.85 -25.87
CA ASP A 916 -6.34 -1.63 -25.74
C ASP A 916 -5.60 -2.56 -26.68
N THR A 917 -4.89 -2.02 -27.65
CA THR A 917 -4.22 -2.84 -28.67
C THR A 917 -2.86 -2.26 -29.03
N GLN A 918 -1.95 -3.14 -29.44
CA GLN A 918 -0.59 -2.77 -29.87
C GLN A 918 -0.37 -3.29 -31.27
N HIS A 919 0.29 -2.49 -32.10
CA HIS A 919 0.55 -2.80 -33.50
C HIS A 919 1.99 -2.47 -33.88
N THR A 920 2.70 -3.38 -34.54
CA THR A 920 4.14 -3.23 -34.86
C THR A 920 4.35 -3.07 -36.36
N TYR A 921 4.82 -1.87 -36.75
CA TYR A 921 5.11 -1.55 -38.15
C TYR A 921 6.44 -2.16 -38.59
N GLN A 922 6.44 -2.83 -39.74
CA GLN A 922 7.62 -3.52 -40.28
C GLN A 922 8.55 -2.61 -41.08
N ALA A 923 8.10 -1.42 -41.46
CA ALA A 923 8.87 -0.46 -42.27
C ALA A 923 8.77 0.96 -41.70
N ASP A 924 9.82 1.75 -41.96
CA ASP A 924 9.81 3.19 -41.68
C ASP A 924 8.83 3.89 -42.63
N GLY A 925 8.08 4.84 -42.11
CA GLY A 925 7.00 5.46 -42.85
C GLY A 925 6.08 6.30 -41.97
N GLU A 926 5.09 6.92 -42.61
CA GLU A 926 4.03 7.67 -41.95
C GLU A 926 2.72 6.91 -42.12
N TYR A 927 2.07 6.57 -41.00
CA TYR A 927 0.87 5.72 -40.94
C TYR A 927 -0.27 6.45 -40.23
N THR A 928 -1.47 6.38 -40.80
CA THR A 928 -2.68 6.95 -40.17
C THR A 928 -3.47 5.85 -39.48
N ILE A 929 -3.60 5.98 -38.17
CA ILE A 929 -4.41 5.10 -37.33
C ILE A 929 -5.81 5.68 -37.24
N THR A 930 -6.86 4.86 -37.35
CA THR A 930 -8.26 5.26 -37.26
C THR A 930 -9.00 4.43 -36.22
N LEU A 931 -9.72 5.08 -35.31
CA LEU A 931 -10.69 4.48 -34.39
C LEU A 931 -12.11 4.74 -34.91
N THR A 932 -12.95 3.72 -35.01
CA THR A 932 -14.39 3.83 -35.25
C THR A 932 -15.14 3.26 -34.06
N ILE A 933 -16.17 3.97 -33.59
CA ILE A 933 -17.07 3.56 -32.51
C ILE A 933 -18.50 3.52 -33.06
N GLU A 934 -19.16 2.38 -32.95
CA GLU A 934 -20.55 2.19 -33.38
C GLU A 934 -21.47 1.93 -32.18
N HIS A 935 -22.67 2.49 -32.21
CA HIS A 935 -23.72 2.31 -31.23
C HIS A 935 -25.08 2.37 -31.93
N VAL A 936 -26.15 1.88 -31.30
CA VAL A 936 -27.51 1.93 -31.88
C VAL A 936 -27.98 3.36 -32.18
N ASP A 937 -27.49 4.34 -31.41
CA ASP A 937 -27.82 5.76 -31.58
C ASP A 937 -26.90 6.49 -32.58
N GLY A 938 -25.83 5.84 -33.11
CA GLY A 938 -24.96 6.44 -34.12
C GLY A 938 -23.52 5.90 -34.16
N THR A 939 -22.70 6.48 -35.04
CA THR A 939 -21.31 6.08 -35.28
C THR A 939 -20.39 7.31 -35.33
N GLN A 940 -19.19 7.19 -34.77
CA GLN A 940 -18.15 8.24 -34.76
C GLN A 940 -16.78 7.65 -35.05
N SER A 941 -15.85 8.47 -35.56
CA SER A 941 -14.48 8.03 -35.84
C SER A 941 -13.44 9.14 -35.62
N ALA A 942 -12.23 8.75 -35.22
CA ALA A 942 -11.08 9.64 -35.06
C ALA A 942 -9.87 9.07 -35.79
N SER A 943 -8.92 9.91 -36.18
CA SER A 943 -7.67 9.44 -36.81
C SER A 943 -6.47 10.25 -36.34
N GLU A 944 -5.33 9.59 -36.17
CA GLU A 944 -4.06 10.17 -35.77
C GLU A 944 -2.94 9.61 -36.65
N THR A 945 -1.98 10.45 -37.02
CA THR A 945 -0.87 10.05 -37.90
C THR A 945 0.41 9.89 -37.09
N VAL A 946 1.07 8.75 -37.26
CA VAL A 946 2.33 8.39 -36.58
C VAL A 946 3.46 8.23 -37.60
N LYS A 947 4.68 8.64 -37.23
CA LYS A 947 5.88 8.45 -38.04
C LYS A 947 6.81 7.45 -37.37
N ILE A 948 7.25 6.44 -38.13
CA ILE A 948 8.19 5.39 -37.72
C ILE A 948 9.55 5.67 -38.38
N GLY A 949 10.63 5.83 -37.58
CA GLY A 949 12.03 6.22 -37.99
C GLY A 949 12.79 7.13 -36.97
N GLU A 950 14.09 7.46 -37.22
CA GLU A 950 15.02 8.31 -36.39
C GLU A 950 15.10 9.81 -36.80
N SER A 951 15.59 10.71 -35.91
CA SER A 951 15.75 12.16 -36.14
C SER A 951 17.14 12.71 -35.77
N ASN A 952 17.79 13.49 -36.66
CA ASN A 952 19.13 14.06 -36.46
C ASN A 952 19.12 15.49 -35.87
N PHE A 953 20.09 15.82 -35.02
CA PHE A 953 20.40 17.21 -34.57
C PHE A 953 21.92 17.47 -34.61
N THR A 954 22.38 18.70 -34.35
CA THR A 954 23.82 19.05 -34.43
C THR A 954 24.25 19.82 -33.18
N PRO A 955 25.27 19.35 -32.43
CA PRO A 955 25.81 20.05 -31.26
C PRO A 955 26.45 21.41 -31.59
N GLU A 956 26.38 22.35 -30.64
CA GLU A 956 27.09 23.63 -30.66
C GLU A 956 28.24 23.61 -29.66
N VAL A 957 29.46 23.68 -30.17
CA VAL A 957 30.68 23.65 -29.37
C VAL A 957 31.68 24.65 -29.94
N SER A 958 32.34 25.35 -29.03
CA SER A 958 33.48 26.23 -29.29
C SER A 958 34.69 25.76 -28.46
N TYR A 959 35.86 26.34 -28.71
CA TYR A 959 37.06 25.99 -27.96
C TYR A 959 37.96 27.20 -27.77
N THR A 960 38.74 27.18 -26.70
CA THR A 960 39.84 28.12 -26.46
C THR A 960 41.14 27.33 -26.32
N VAL A 961 42.22 27.87 -26.87
CA VAL A 961 43.55 27.23 -26.84
C VAL A 961 44.46 28.07 -25.97
N ASN A 962 45.12 27.42 -25.01
CA ASN A 962 46.12 28.04 -24.16
C ASN A 962 47.43 27.24 -24.23
N GLU A 963 48.43 27.81 -24.88
CA GLU A 963 49.80 27.26 -24.88
C GLU A 963 50.41 27.44 -23.49
N GLN A 964 50.79 26.32 -22.89
CA GLN A 964 51.43 26.26 -21.59
C GLN A 964 52.93 26.54 -21.73
N ALA A 965 53.56 26.98 -20.64
CA ALA A 965 54.98 27.31 -20.62
C ALA A 965 55.91 26.11 -20.95
N ASP A 966 55.40 24.88 -20.86
CA ASP A 966 56.12 23.65 -21.21
C ASP A 966 55.98 23.25 -22.70
N GLY A 967 55.28 24.06 -23.51
CA GLY A 967 55.04 23.82 -24.93
C GLY A 967 53.85 22.90 -25.23
N THR A 968 53.06 22.50 -24.22
CA THR A 968 51.79 21.79 -24.42
C THR A 968 50.64 22.76 -24.65
N PHE A 969 49.55 22.28 -25.26
CA PHE A 969 48.37 23.09 -25.56
C PHE A 969 47.18 22.59 -24.75
N LYS A 970 46.79 23.34 -23.72
CA LYS A 970 45.55 23.08 -23.00
C LYS A 970 44.39 23.68 -23.79
N VAL A 971 43.47 22.83 -24.26
CA VAL A 971 42.28 23.24 -25.01
C VAL A 971 41.06 23.05 -24.13
N SER A 972 40.36 24.13 -23.83
CA SER A 972 39.09 24.11 -23.10
C SER A 972 37.95 24.20 -24.12
N PHE A 973 37.18 23.12 -24.24
CA PHE A 973 36.01 23.01 -25.09
C PHE A 973 34.79 23.54 -24.35
N ASN A 974 34.23 24.63 -24.84
CA ASN A 974 33.01 25.20 -24.31
C ASN A 974 31.81 24.70 -25.12
N ASN A 975 31.03 23.81 -24.49
CA ASN A 975 29.85 23.23 -25.10
C ASN A 975 28.68 24.16 -24.79
N THR A 976 28.21 24.91 -25.79
CA THR A 976 27.03 25.76 -25.62
C THR A 976 25.76 25.08 -26.09
N THR A 977 25.81 23.78 -26.46
CA THR A 977 24.67 23.07 -27.02
C THR A 977 23.49 23.21 -26.08
N THR A 978 22.55 24.07 -26.45
CA THR A 978 21.32 24.22 -25.70
C THR A 978 20.41 23.06 -26.06
N LYS A 979 19.68 22.58 -25.06
CA LYS A 979 18.60 21.65 -25.28
C LYS A 979 17.62 22.23 -26.32
N PRO A 980 17.28 21.51 -27.40
CA PRO A 980 16.30 21.99 -28.36
C PRO A 980 14.91 22.15 -27.71
N GLU A 981 14.22 23.24 -28.04
CA GLU A 981 12.94 23.62 -27.43
C GLU A 981 11.88 22.50 -27.54
N ASN A 982 11.07 22.36 -26.47
CA ASN A 982 9.97 21.40 -26.29
C ASN A 982 10.29 19.93 -25.98
N ALA A 983 11.54 19.57 -25.67
CA ALA A 983 11.84 18.25 -25.10
C ALA A 983 11.57 18.23 -23.58
N ALA A 984 10.80 17.29 -23.04
CA ALA A 984 10.85 16.98 -21.60
C ALA A 984 12.12 16.15 -21.30
N TRP A 985 12.79 16.38 -20.17
CA TRP A 985 14.07 15.72 -19.86
C TRP A 985 13.88 14.22 -19.59
N ASP A 986 14.66 13.39 -20.28
CA ASP A 986 15.14 12.10 -19.78
C ASP A 986 16.57 12.35 -19.23
N PRO A 987 16.93 11.88 -18.02
CA PRO A 987 18.25 12.13 -17.41
C PRO A 987 19.46 11.52 -18.16
N ASP A 988 19.25 10.63 -19.15
CA ASP A 988 20.32 9.87 -19.79
C ASP A 988 20.82 10.48 -21.12
N VAL A 989 21.44 11.67 -21.07
CA VAL A 989 22.15 12.26 -22.22
C VAL A 989 23.60 11.77 -22.25
N THR A 990 24.03 11.16 -23.35
CA THR A 990 25.41 10.69 -23.54
C THR A 990 26.19 11.63 -24.46
N LEU A 991 27.32 12.15 -23.97
CA LEU A 991 28.31 12.90 -24.73
C LEU A 991 29.54 12.02 -24.99
N VAL A 992 29.96 11.93 -26.25
CA VAL A 992 31.19 11.26 -26.67
C VAL A 992 32.08 12.29 -27.35
N TRP A 993 33.19 12.63 -26.69
CA TRP A 993 34.27 13.43 -27.24
C TRP A 993 35.31 12.52 -27.90
N ASP A 994 35.70 12.85 -29.12
CA ASP A 994 36.91 12.32 -29.76
C ASP A 994 37.83 13.51 -30.01
N PHE A 995 39.02 13.52 -29.40
CA PHE A 995 39.93 14.67 -29.48
C PHE A 995 40.79 14.67 -30.76
N GLY A 996 40.68 13.63 -31.60
CA GLY A 996 41.39 13.56 -32.88
C GLY A 996 42.89 13.27 -32.76
N ASP A 997 43.41 13.04 -31.55
CA ASP A 997 44.78 12.60 -31.27
C ASP A 997 44.85 11.11 -30.88
N GLY A 998 43.73 10.38 -31.02
CA GLY A 998 43.56 8.99 -30.62
C GLY A 998 42.94 8.81 -29.23
N THR A 999 42.64 9.89 -28.51
CA THR A 999 41.96 9.84 -27.21
C THR A 999 40.48 10.21 -27.32
N THR A 1000 39.64 9.51 -26.55
CA THR A 1000 38.18 9.72 -26.50
C THR A 1000 37.68 9.77 -25.07
N LEU A 1001 36.63 10.52 -24.80
CA LEU A 1001 35.96 10.63 -23.51
C LEU A 1001 34.45 10.47 -23.67
N THR A 1002 33.87 9.45 -23.03
CA THR A 1002 32.42 9.24 -22.97
C THR A 1002 31.91 9.57 -21.58
N GLN A 1003 30.88 10.41 -21.50
CA GLN A 1003 30.28 10.85 -20.25
C GLN A 1003 28.75 10.93 -20.39
N ASN A 1004 28.03 10.50 -19.35
CA ASN A 1004 26.60 10.76 -19.22
C ASN A 1004 26.43 12.07 -18.45
N SER A 1005 25.91 13.10 -19.10
CA SER A 1005 25.82 14.43 -18.50
C SER A 1005 24.87 15.37 -19.24
N ASN A 1006 24.63 16.55 -18.67
CA ASN A 1006 23.76 17.56 -19.22
C ASN A 1006 24.29 18.16 -20.52
N PHE A 1007 23.34 18.62 -21.34
CA PHE A 1007 23.61 19.56 -22.43
C PHE A 1007 24.42 20.75 -21.91
N GLY A 1008 25.42 21.14 -22.69
CA GLY A 1008 26.23 22.31 -22.42
C GLY A 1008 27.36 22.11 -21.40
N GLN A 1009 27.74 20.86 -21.08
CA GLN A 1009 28.91 20.63 -20.22
C GLN A 1009 30.22 20.81 -21.00
N ASP A 1010 31.07 21.69 -20.47
CA ASP A 1010 32.43 21.94 -20.94
C ASP A 1010 33.39 20.78 -20.61
N THR A 1011 34.44 20.63 -21.40
CA THR A 1011 35.53 19.67 -21.13
C THR A 1011 36.89 20.26 -21.49
N GLU A 1012 37.97 19.69 -20.96
CA GLU A 1012 39.34 20.13 -21.24
C GLU A 1012 40.19 18.95 -21.72
N HIS A 1013 41.07 19.20 -22.69
CA HIS A 1013 42.07 18.22 -23.14
C HIS A 1013 43.41 18.90 -23.41
N THR A 1014 44.50 18.22 -23.08
CA THR A 1014 45.86 18.74 -23.28
C THR A 1014 46.56 18.01 -24.42
N TYR A 1015 46.82 18.73 -25.52
CA TYR A 1015 47.57 18.23 -26.67
C TYR A 1015 49.06 18.45 -26.44
N GLN A 1016 49.83 17.39 -26.63
CA GLN A 1016 51.26 17.37 -26.31
C GLN A 1016 52.14 18.10 -27.33
N VAL A 1017 51.64 18.31 -28.56
CA VAL A 1017 52.42 18.89 -29.67
C VAL A 1017 51.53 19.83 -30.48
N ALA A 1018 52.12 20.87 -31.06
CA ALA A 1018 51.47 21.70 -32.07
C ALA A 1018 51.09 20.85 -33.30
N GLY A 1019 49.94 21.15 -33.90
CA GLY A 1019 49.41 20.37 -35.01
C GLY A 1019 47.95 20.67 -35.32
N THR A 1020 47.44 20.00 -36.35
CA THR A 1020 46.03 20.09 -36.73
C THR A 1020 45.30 18.83 -36.25
N TYR A 1021 44.30 19.00 -35.41
CA TYR A 1021 43.47 17.92 -34.85
C TYR A 1021 42.02 18.10 -35.28
N THR A 1022 41.32 17.00 -35.59
CA THR A 1022 39.87 17.03 -35.84
C THR A 1022 39.16 16.47 -34.62
N ALA A 1023 38.84 17.34 -33.67
CA ALA A 1023 38.06 16.96 -32.51
C ALA A 1023 36.57 16.88 -32.85
N SER A 1024 35.82 16.00 -32.21
CA SER A 1024 34.37 15.90 -32.40
C SER A 1024 33.64 15.69 -31.08
N LEU A 1025 32.40 16.19 -31.05
CA LEU A 1025 31.43 15.91 -30.00
C LEU A 1025 30.22 15.21 -30.61
N THR A 1026 29.91 14.02 -30.13
CA THR A 1026 28.66 13.31 -30.43
C THR A 1026 27.76 13.33 -29.21
N ILE A 1027 26.54 13.84 -29.36
CA ILE A 1027 25.51 13.83 -28.31
C ILE A 1027 24.38 12.90 -28.73
N SER A 1028 23.99 12.00 -27.85
CA SER A 1028 22.81 11.13 -28.02
C SER A 1028 21.85 11.32 -26.84
N TYR A 1029 20.56 11.47 -27.14
CA TYR A 1029 19.52 11.61 -26.13
C TYR A 1029 18.15 11.19 -26.68
N ASP A 1030 17.21 10.85 -25.80
CA ASP A 1030 15.83 10.54 -26.18
C ASP A 1030 14.98 11.82 -26.13
N LYS A 1031 14.39 12.19 -27.28
CA LYS A 1031 13.54 13.38 -27.41
C LYS A 1031 12.10 13.04 -27.04
N SER A 1032 11.61 13.60 -25.94
CA SER A 1032 10.18 13.58 -25.57
C SER A 1032 9.46 14.84 -26.02
N LEU A 1033 8.80 14.81 -27.19
CA LEU A 1033 7.89 15.87 -27.61
C LEU A 1033 6.49 15.56 -27.07
N LEU A 1034 6.05 16.36 -26.09
CA LEU A 1034 4.69 16.42 -25.55
C LEU A 1034 3.92 15.08 -25.52
N LYS A 1035 4.04 14.45 -24.35
CA LYS A 1035 3.22 13.40 -23.75
C LYS A 1035 3.37 11.95 -24.21
N TYR A 1036 3.75 11.55 -25.44
CA TYR A 1036 3.81 10.10 -25.79
C TYR A 1036 4.82 9.60 -26.85
N TRP A 1037 5.93 10.30 -27.11
CA TRP A 1037 6.92 9.87 -28.09
C TRP A 1037 8.32 9.94 -27.49
N SER A 1038 9.07 8.84 -27.41
CA SER A 1038 10.53 8.89 -27.34
C SER A 1038 11.09 8.53 -28.71
N SER A 1039 11.89 9.43 -29.29
CA SER A 1039 12.73 9.12 -30.44
C SER A 1039 14.17 9.38 -30.03
N ARG A 1040 15.07 8.40 -30.23
CA ARG A 1040 16.51 8.63 -30.04
C ARG A 1040 16.99 9.63 -31.08
N ALA A 1041 17.61 10.70 -30.61
CA ALA A 1041 18.25 11.72 -31.43
C ALA A 1041 19.75 11.66 -31.20
N THR A 1042 20.51 11.60 -32.29
CA THR A 1042 21.97 11.62 -32.27
C THR A 1042 22.48 12.74 -33.17
N GLY A 1043 23.52 13.43 -32.71
CA GLY A 1043 24.15 14.53 -33.43
C GLY A 1043 25.63 14.61 -33.19
N THR A 1044 26.41 14.82 -34.26
CA THR A 1044 27.87 14.97 -34.18
C THR A 1044 28.32 16.31 -34.75
N LYS A 1045 29.20 17.00 -34.03
CA LYS A 1045 29.87 18.22 -34.50
C LYS A 1045 31.39 18.01 -34.51
N ASN A 1046 31.99 18.19 -35.68
CA ASN A 1046 33.44 18.20 -35.85
C ASN A 1046 33.99 19.64 -35.73
N MET A 1047 35.15 19.77 -35.12
CA MET A 1047 35.94 21.00 -34.96
C MET A 1047 37.34 20.74 -35.49
N LEU A 1048 37.83 21.63 -36.35
CA LEU A 1048 39.22 21.62 -36.77
C LEU A 1048 40.02 22.53 -35.83
N LEU A 1049 40.92 21.93 -35.05
CA LEU A 1049 41.80 22.62 -34.13
C LEU A 1049 43.15 22.84 -34.81
N GLU A 1050 43.56 24.10 -34.96
CA GLU A 1050 44.91 24.45 -35.41
C GLU A 1050 45.72 24.95 -34.22
N LEU A 1051 46.49 24.05 -33.59
CA LEU A 1051 47.34 24.38 -32.44
C LEU A 1051 48.67 24.89 -32.98
N LYS A 1052 48.83 26.22 -32.97
CA LYS A 1052 50.03 26.94 -33.40
C LYS A 1052 50.69 27.55 -32.17
N SER A 1053 52.01 27.41 -32.03
CA SER A 1053 52.74 28.15 -30.99
C SER A 1053 52.55 29.64 -31.19
N ALA A 1054 52.20 30.38 -30.15
CA ALA A 1054 52.03 31.81 -30.17
C ALA A 1054 53.40 32.49 -30.39
N GLN A 1055 53.59 33.12 -31.55
CA GLN A 1055 54.64 34.13 -31.72
C GLN A 1055 54.29 35.34 -30.85
N SER A 1056 55.25 35.84 -30.05
CA SER A 1056 55.14 37.09 -29.31
C SER A 1056 54.89 38.27 -30.27
N VAL A 1057 53.89 39.11 -30.00
CA VAL A 1057 53.70 40.38 -30.72
C VAL A 1057 54.22 41.53 -29.87
N GLU A 1058 55.18 42.28 -30.40
CA GLU A 1058 55.91 43.38 -29.74
C GLU A 1058 55.34 44.72 -30.22
N TYR A 1059 54.87 45.59 -29.32
CA TYR A 1059 54.36 46.93 -29.63
C TYR A 1059 55.52 47.87 -30.06
N CYS A 1060 55.24 48.90 -30.88
CA CYS A 1060 56.26 49.88 -31.25
C CYS A 1060 56.85 50.60 -30.01
N THR A 1061 58.17 50.62 -29.90
CA THR A 1061 58.91 51.36 -28.87
C THR A 1061 59.23 52.75 -29.38
N ALA A 1062 58.75 53.78 -28.68
CA ALA A 1062 59.07 55.18 -28.95
C ALA A 1062 59.97 55.70 -27.82
N VAL A 1063 61.02 56.44 -28.18
CA VAL A 1063 62.00 56.97 -27.22
C VAL A 1063 61.74 58.44 -26.96
N ASP A 1064 61.70 58.84 -25.69
CA ASP A 1064 61.37 60.19 -25.22
C ASP A 1064 62.49 60.80 -24.36
N LEU A 1065 62.31 62.04 -23.88
CA LEU A 1065 63.32 62.77 -23.09
C LEU A 1065 62.66 63.59 -21.98
N THR A 1066 62.58 63.01 -20.78
CA THR A 1066 61.77 63.49 -19.62
C THR A 1066 62.44 64.55 -18.76
N ASP A 1067 63.65 65.00 -19.13
CA ASP A 1067 64.51 65.88 -18.31
C ASP A 1067 63.90 67.26 -18.02
N TYR A 1068 62.98 67.75 -18.86
CA TYR A 1068 62.41 69.09 -18.75
C TYR A 1068 60.88 69.12 -18.66
N GLU A 1069 60.18 68.17 -19.29
CA GLU A 1069 58.73 68.05 -19.23
C GLU A 1069 58.36 66.60 -18.94
N HIS A 1070 57.45 66.42 -17.98
CA HIS A 1070 56.93 65.11 -17.62
C HIS A 1070 55.50 65.23 -17.09
N ILE A 1071 54.76 64.13 -17.18
CA ILE A 1071 53.42 63.91 -16.70
C ILE A 1071 53.55 63.51 -15.23
N SER A 1072 53.08 64.36 -14.32
CA SER A 1072 53.08 63.99 -12.91
C SER A 1072 51.90 63.11 -12.55
N LYS A 1073 50.76 63.29 -13.25
CA LYS A 1073 49.50 62.68 -12.83
C LYS A 1073 48.48 62.56 -13.96
N VAL A 1074 47.84 61.40 -14.05
CA VAL A 1074 46.77 61.08 -15.01
C VAL A 1074 45.56 60.54 -14.25
N THR A 1075 44.36 61.06 -14.54
CA THR A 1075 43.09 60.63 -13.93
C THR A 1075 41.99 60.53 -14.99
N PHE A 1076 41.18 59.46 -14.97
CA PHE A 1076 40.04 59.27 -15.87
C PHE A 1076 38.80 58.80 -15.08
N ASN A 1077 37.59 59.33 -15.36
CA ASN A 1077 36.29 58.84 -14.84
C ASN A 1077 36.13 58.69 -13.31
N GLN A 1078 36.97 59.35 -12.50
CA GLN A 1078 37.14 59.14 -11.05
C GLN A 1078 37.95 57.88 -10.68
N ASP A 1079 38.37 57.06 -11.64
CA ASP A 1079 39.40 56.04 -11.43
C ASP A 1079 40.74 56.75 -11.18
N GLY A 1080 41.35 56.33 -10.06
CA GLY A 1080 42.29 57.11 -9.25
C GLY A 1080 43.51 57.67 -9.99
N PRO A 1081 44.18 58.66 -9.37
CA PRO A 1081 45.30 59.34 -10.01
C PRO A 1081 46.53 58.43 -10.12
N PHE A 1082 46.92 58.11 -11.36
CA PHE A 1082 48.19 57.46 -11.65
C PHE A 1082 49.27 58.53 -11.68
N SER A 1083 50.25 58.43 -10.79
CA SER A 1083 51.32 59.42 -10.69
C SER A 1083 52.65 58.82 -11.15
N ASN A 1084 53.43 59.58 -11.90
CA ASN A 1084 54.75 59.20 -12.37
C ASN A 1084 55.82 60.19 -11.86
N ALA A 1085 57.03 59.69 -11.65
CA ALA A 1085 58.19 60.42 -11.14
C ALA A 1085 59.27 60.63 -12.21
N GLN A 1086 58.87 60.90 -13.46
CA GLN A 1086 59.73 61.13 -14.65
C GLN A 1086 60.21 59.87 -15.42
N GLN A 1087 59.53 58.71 -15.32
CA GLN A 1087 59.93 57.46 -16.02
C GLN A 1087 58.94 57.00 -17.08
N SER A 1088 59.39 56.96 -18.33
CA SER A 1088 58.60 56.57 -19.50
C SER A 1088 58.35 55.06 -19.60
N GLY A 1089 57.22 54.67 -20.20
CA GLY A 1089 56.87 53.27 -20.47
C GLY A 1089 55.43 52.89 -20.11
N VAL A 1090 55.18 51.59 -19.96
CA VAL A 1090 53.84 51.07 -19.60
C VAL A 1090 53.58 51.25 -18.11
N VAL A 1091 52.72 52.18 -17.78
CA VAL A 1091 52.13 52.41 -16.47
C VAL A 1091 50.95 51.44 -16.30
N ASN A 1092 50.61 51.10 -15.05
CA ASN A 1092 49.44 50.30 -14.64
C ASN A 1092 49.10 48.97 -15.36
N PRO A 1093 50.06 48.10 -15.74
CA PRO A 1093 49.77 46.88 -16.52
C PRO A 1093 48.87 45.85 -15.80
N ASN A 1094 48.72 45.96 -14.47
CA ASN A 1094 47.90 45.05 -13.68
C ASN A 1094 46.59 45.69 -13.18
N ASN A 1095 46.37 46.98 -13.46
CA ASN A 1095 45.17 47.68 -12.99
C ASN A 1095 44.69 48.66 -14.08
N PRO A 1096 43.99 48.15 -15.10
CA PRO A 1096 43.64 48.93 -16.29
C PRO A 1096 42.66 50.06 -15.97
N ILE A 1097 42.81 51.19 -16.67
CA ILE A 1097 41.84 52.29 -16.62
C ILE A 1097 40.54 51.85 -17.28
N LYS A 1098 39.40 52.11 -16.64
CA LYS A 1098 38.09 51.72 -17.17
C LYS A 1098 37.46 52.88 -17.94
N LEU A 1099 37.10 52.59 -19.19
CA LEU A 1099 36.45 53.53 -20.08
C LEU A 1099 35.14 52.94 -20.60
N TYR A 1100 34.20 53.80 -20.97
CA TYR A 1100 32.85 53.41 -21.35
C TYR A 1100 32.49 53.96 -22.74
N ALA A 1101 32.09 53.09 -23.66
CA ALA A 1101 31.85 53.47 -25.05
C ALA A 1101 30.63 54.38 -25.22
N THR A 1102 29.52 54.08 -24.57
CA THR A 1102 28.26 54.81 -24.81
C THR A 1102 28.06 56.02 -23.89
N GLN A 1103 29.07 56.41 -23.12
CA GLN A 1103 29.02 57.50 -22.14
C GLN A 1103 30.17 58.50 -22.35
N SER A 1104 30.02 59.70 -21.79
CA SER A 1104 31.09 60.71 -21.74
C SER A 1104 32.12 60.30 -20.68
N ASN A 1105 33.38 60.18 -21.08
CA ASN A 1105 34.50 59.85 -20.21
C ASN A 1105 35.25 61.13 -19.84
N THR A 1106 35.42 61.41 -18.56
CA THR A 1106 36.18 62.58 -18.06
C THR A 1106 37.66 62.24 -17.93
N TYR A 1107 38.55 63.19 -18.19
CA TYR A 1107 40.00 63.03 -17.97
C TYR A 1107 40.62 64.31 -17.40
N ARG A 1108 41.72 64.15 -16.67
CA ARG A 1108 42.60 65.22 -16.18
C ARG A 1108 44.05 64.75 -16.17
N ILE A 1109 44.94 65.48 -16.85
CA ILE A 1109 46.36 65.17 -16.99
C ILE A 1109 47.16 66.38 -16.50
N GLU A 1110 48.06 66.19 -15.52
CA GLU A 1110 48.82 67.26 -14.87
C GLU A 1110 50.32 67.15 -15.22
N ALA A 1111 50.93 68.30 -15.56
CA ALA A 1111 52.37 68.42 -15.80
C ALA A 1111 53.15 68.46 -14.48
N GLY A 1112 54.33 67.85 -14.44
CA GLY A 1112 55.10 67.63 -13.22
C GLY A 1112 56.32 68.52 -12.99
N TYR A 1113 56.65 69.43 -13.91
CA TYR A 1113 57.85 70.26 -13.78
C TYR A 1113 57.56 71.63 -13.12
N ALA A 1114 58.61 72.23 -12.55
CA ALA A 1114 58.51 73.49 -11.84
C ALA A 1114 58.20 74.65 -12.81
N GLY A 1115 57.02 75.27 -12.65
CA GLY A 1115 56.56 76.39 -13.48
C GLY A 1115 55.60 76.02 -14.60
N SER A 1116 55.06 74.80 -14.63
CA SER A 1116 54.08 74.33 -15.64
C SER A 1116 52.85 75.23 -15.77
N GLU A 1117 52.44 75.91 -14.71
CA GLU A 1117 51.34 76.90 -14.73
C GLU A 1117 51.69 78.21 -15.48
N THR A 1118 52.86 78.28 -16.12
CA THR A 1118 53.34 79.46 -16.84
C THR A 1118 53.74 79.17 -18.29
N PHE A 1119 53.56 77.95 -18.77
CA PHE A 1119 53.94 77.56 -20.13
C PHE A 1119 52.79 76.82 -20.83
N ALA A 1120 52.68 77.00 -22.14
CA ALA A 1120 51.71 76.29 -22.95
C ALA A 1120 52.26 74.92 -23.33
N GLU A 1121 51.49 73.87 -23.07
CA GLU A 1121 51.87 72.49 -23.34
C GLU A 1121 50.85 71.83 -24.27
N ASN A 1122 51.34 70.87 -25.06
CA ASN A 1122 50.51 70.11 -25.98
C ASN A 1122 50.44 68.65 -25.54
N TYR A 1123 49.23 68.09 -25.56
CA TYR A 1123 48.98 66.68 -25.19
C TYR A 1123 48.24 65.96 -26.31
N HIS A 1124 48.65 64.72 -26.56
CA HIS A 1124 48.00 63.81 -27.51
C HIS A 1124 47.73 62.47 -26.84
N VAL A 1125 46.53 61.93 -27.03
CA VAL A 1125 46.10 60.65 -26.43
C VAL A 1125 45.49 59.75 -27.49
N TRP A 1126 46.05 58.54 -27.61
CA TRP A 1126 45.62 57.50 -28.56
C TRP A 1126 45.14 56.25 -27.83
N ILE A 1127 44.14 55.58 -28.39
CA ILE A 1127 43.69 54.25 -27.94
C ILE A 1127 43.62 53.29 -29.13
N ASP A 1128 44.21 52.10 -28.96
CA ASP A 1128 44.11 50.98 -29.90
C ASP A 1128 42.73 50.32 -29.75
N LEU A 1129 41.77 50.69 -30.61
CA LEU A 1129 40.38 50.23 -30.50
C LEU A 1129 40.12 48.86 -31.16
N ASN A 1130 41.01 48.37 -32.01
CA ASN A 1130 40.89 47.08 -32.70
C ASN A 1130 41.74 45.97 -32.08
N SER A 1131 42.57 46.30 -31.08
CA SER A 1131 43.38 45.37 -30.28
C SER A 1131 44.31 44.52 -31.14
N ASP A 1132 44.83 45.10 -32.22
CA ASP A 1132 45.75 44.42 -33.12
C ASP A 1132 47.23 44.61 -32.70
N GLY A 1133 47.46 45.37 -31.63
CA GLY A 1133 48.78 45.56 -31.06
C GLY A 1133 49.60 46.67 -31.73
N GLN A 1134 48.98 47.50 -32.56
CA GLN A 1134 49.64 48.63 -33.22
C GLN A 1134 48.88 49.94 -32.91
N PHE A 1135 49.63 51.04 -32.81
CA PHE A 1135 49.06 52.39 -32.81
C PHE A 1135 49.27 52.98 -34.22
N GLY A 1136 48.50 52.50 -35.20
CA GLY A 1136 48.46 52.98 -36.58
C GLY A 1136 49.47 52.34 -37.54
N ASN A 1137 49.11 52.29 -38.83
CA ASN A 1137 49.87 51.61 -39.90
C ASN A 1137 50.68 52.54 -40.84
N GLY A 1138 50.94 53.78 -40.44
CA GLY A 1138 51.86 54.68 -41.15
C GLY A 1138 51.27 55.64 -42.21
N ASP A 1139 49.94 55.71 -42.41
CA ASP A 1139 49.28 56.81 -43.14
C ASP A 1139 48.16 57.48 -42.31
N TRP A 1140 48.58 58.38 -41.42
CA TRP A 1140 47.77 58.99 -40.35
C TRP A 1140 46.66 59.95 -40.81
N ARG A 1141 46.59 60.33 -42.10
CA ARG A 1141 45.51 61.23 -42.58
C ARG A 1141 44.21 60.51 -42.91
N ASN A 1142 44.26 59.18 -43.11
CA ASN A 1142 43.13 58.42 -43.64
C ASN A 1142 42.72 57.23 -42.77
N ASP A 1143 43.52 56.84 -41.78
CA ASP A 1143 43.10 55.75 -40.90
C ASP A 1143 42.14 56.25 -39.82
N LYS A 1144 41.01 55.54 -39.71
CA LYS A 1144 39.94 55.74 -38.72
C LYS A 1144 39.74 54.47 -37.89
N SER A 1145 40.70 53.55 -37.87
CA SER A 1145 40.68 52.37 -37.01
C SER A 1145 40.93 52.72 -35.53
N GLU A 1146 41.70 53.78 -35.27
CA GLU A 1146 42.10 54.21 -33.91
C GLU A 1146 41.69 55.67 -33.65
N LEU A 1147 41.29 55.95 -32.40
CA LEU A 1147 40.74 57.25 -32.02
C LEU A 1147 41.85 58.10 -31.39
N LEU A 1148 42.30 59.15 -32.10
CA LEU A 1148 42.92 60.29 -31.43
C LEU A 1148 41.81 60.96 -30.62
N ILE A 1149 41.92 60.88 -29.31
CA ILE A 1149 40.86 61.31 -28.40
C ILE A 1149 40.89 62.82 -28.23
N MET A 1150 42.06 63.45 -28.26
CA MET A 1150 42.19 64.90 -28.15
C MET A 1150 43.49 65.47 -28.73
N ASP A 1151 43.39 66.71 -29.19
CA ASP A 1151 44.49 67.65 -29.45
C ASP A 1151 44.17 68.97 -28.72
N PHE A 1152 44.97 69.36 -27.72
CA PHE A 1152 44.84 70.63 -26.99
C PHE A 1152 46.09 71.48 -27.19
N ASP A 1153 45.90 72.70 -27.67
CA ASP A 1153 46.98 73.67 -27.96
C ASP A 1153 46.56 75.08 -27.49
N GLN A 1154 47.31 75.64 -26.55
CA GLN A 1154 47.18 77.03 -26.09
C GLN A 1154 48.40 77.89 -26.47
N THR A 1155 48.70 78.02 -27.74
CA THR A 1155 49.78 78.92 -28.20
C THR A 1155 49.43 80.43 -28.20
N ASN A 1156 48.31 80.88 -27.62
CA ASN A 1156 47.94 82.31 -27.56
C ASN A 1156 47.78 82.84 -26.11
N GLN A 1157 48.91 83.23 -25.53
CA GLN A 1157 49.16 84.23 -24.46
C GLN A 1157 48.39 84.21 -23.13
N ASP A 1158 47.54 83.24 -22.84
CA ASP A 1158 47.17 82.95 -21.45
C ASP A 1158 48.06 81.80 -20.96
N TYR A 1159 48.94 82.12 -20.00
CA TYR A 1159 49.83 81.18 -19.29
C TYR A 1159 49.07 79.87 -18.96
N GLY A 1160 49.57 78.73 -19.47
CA GLY A 1160 48.90 77.42 -19.37
C GLY A 1160 48.70 77.00 -17.92
N LYS A 1161 47.68 76.19 -17.61
CA LYS A 1161 47.30 75.87 -16.22
C LYS A 1161 48.16 74.81 -15.52
N GLY A 1162 49.22 74.32 -16.18
CA GLY A 1162 49.98 73.16 -15.72
C GLY A 1162 49.20 71.84 -15.72
N TYR A 1163 47.98 71.81 -16.27
CA TYR A 1163 47.16 70.62 -16.48
C TYR A 1163 46.14 70.83 -17.60
N ILE A 1164 45.67 69.73 -18.19
CA ILE A 1164 44.51 69.68 -19.08
C ILE A 1164 43.41 68.80 -18.50
N GLU A 1165 42.16 69.17 -18.71
CA GLU A 1165 41.00 68.36 -18.30
C GLU A 1165 39.84 68.56 -19.28
N GLY A 1166 38.99 67.54 -19.40
CA GLY A 1166 37.85 67.58 -20.30
C GLY A 1166 37.11 66.26 -20.36
N GLU A 1167 36.31 66.08 -21.42
CA GLU A 1167 35.54 64.86 -21.65
C GLU A 1167 35.65 64.38 -23.10
N PHE A 1168 35.52 63.06 -23.32
CA PHE A 1168 35.47 62.44 -24.65
C PHE A 1168 34.55 61.21 -24.67
N SER A 1169 34.12 60.79 -25.86
CA SER A 1169 33.27 59.59 -26.04
C SER A 1169 33.92 58.60 -27.00
N ILE A 1170 33.73 57.30 -26.76
CA ILE A 1170 34.32 56.22 -27.59
C ILE A 1170 33.21 55.54 -28.40
N LEU A 1171 33.29 55.54 -29.73
CA LEU A 1171 32.20 54.98 -30.54
C LEU A 1171 32.05 53.46 -30.38
N SER A 1172 30.91 53.00 -29.86
CA SER A 1172 30.65 51.58 -29.55
C SER A 1172 30.66 50.64 -30.75
N ASN A 1173 30.41 51.15 -31.96
CA ASN A 1173 30.43 50.37 -33.20
C ASN A 1173 31.85 49.96 -33.64
N LYS A 1174 32.90 50.49 -32.99
CA LYS A 1174 34.30 50.13 -33.25
C LYS A 1174 34.80 48.97 -32.40
N LEU A 1175 34.07 48.61 -31.35
CA LEU A 1175 34.41 47.50 -30.46
C LEU A 1175 33.74 46.21 -30.97
N SER A 1176 34.55 45.17 -31.20
CA SER A 1176 34.08 43.85 -31.64
C SER A 1176 33.54 43.00 -30.49
N GLN A 1177 33.96 43.28 -29.24
CA GLN A 1177 33.60 42.53 -28.04
C GLN A 1177 32.86 43.40 -27.01
N PRO A 1178 32.11 42.82 -26.06
CA PRO A 1178 31.45 43.55 -24.97
C PRO A 1178 32.43 44.27 -24.03
N ILE A 1179 33.60 43.68 -23.79
CA ILE A 1179 34.72 44.27 -23.07
C ILE A 1179 35.96 44.06 -23.93
N THR A 1180 36.77 45.10 -24.10
CA THR A 1180 38.02 45.04 -24.87
C THR A 1180 39.17 45.56 -24.02
N THR A 1181 40.17 44.71 -23.76
CA THR A 1181 41.40 45.08 -23.05
C THR A 1181 42.47 45.44 -24.06
N THR A 1182 43.01 46.65 -23.97
CA THR A 1182 43.94 47.21 -24.97
C THR A 1182 44.86 48.25 -24.33
N ARG A 1183 45.72 48.91 -25.13
CA ARG A 1183 46.61 49.98 -24.67
C ARG A 1183 46.12 51.37 -25.08
N MET A 1184 46.43 52.34 -24.22
CA MET A 1184 46.29 53.78 -24.46
C MET A 1184 47.66 54.43 -24.37
N ARG A 1185 48.02 55.32 -25.30
CA ARG A 1185 49.28 56.06 -25.30
C ARG A 1185 49.04 57.55 -25.10
N ILE A 1186 49.80 58.18 -24.21
CA ILE A 1186 49.80 59.62 -23.96
C ILE A 1186 51.16 60.19 -24.32
N LEU A 1187 51.18 61.28 -25.09
CA LEU A 1187 52.36 62.09 -25.38
C LEU A 1187 52.12 63.50 -24.85
N GLN A 1188 53.03 64.00 -24.02
CA GLN A 1188 53.15 65.41 -23.62
C GLN A 1188 54.39 66.00 -24.28
N TYR A 1189 54.30 67.19 -24.88
CA TYR A 1189 55.49 67.85 -25.43
C TYR A 1189 55.40 69.39 -25.46
N TYR A 1190 56.57 70.02 -25.39
CA TYR A 1190 56.75 71.47 -25.48
C TYR A 1190 56.86 71.93 -26.93
N GLY A 1191 56.24 73.05 -27.30
CA GLY A 1191 56.48 73.62 -28.62
C GLY A 1191 55.82 74.97 -28.86
N PHE A 1192 56.60 75.96 -29.31
CA PHE A 1192 56.10 77.31 -29.63
C PHE A 1192 55.37 77.41 -30.99
N SER A 1193 55.30 76.32 -31.76
CA SER A 1193 54.62 76.28 -33.05
C SER A 1193 53.89 74.96 -33.26
N ARG A 1194 52.62 75.00 -33.69
CA ARG A 1194 51.86 73.80 -34.07
C ARG A 1194 52.64 72.96 -35.09
N VAL A 1195 52.97 71.72 -34.72
CA VAL A 1195 53.49 70.73 -35.65
C VAL A 1195 52.30 70.03 -36.28
N ASN A 1196 52.08 70.22 -37.58
CA ASN A 1196 50.89 69.72 -38.29
C ASN A 1196 50.87 68.19 -38.53
N SER A 1197 51.77 67.41 -37.92
CA SER A 1197 51.80 65.94 -38.03
C SER A 1197 52.54 65.30 -36.84
N ILE A 1198 51.80 64.67 -35.94
CA ILE A 1198 52.31 63.98 -34.74
C ILE A 1198 51.97 62.48 -34.84
N ASN A 1199 52.90 61.60 -34.44
CA ASN A 1199 52.80 60.14 -34.61
C ASN A 1199 53.12 59.39 -33.28
N PRO A 1200 52.26 58.47 -32.81
CA PRO A 1200 52.43 57.77 -31.54
C PRO A 1200 53.66 56.86 -31.47
N CYS A 1201 54.21 56.40 -32.59
CA CYS A 1201 55.37 55.51 -32.66
C CYS A 1201 56.69 56.22 -33.05
N SER A 1202 56.74 57.55 -33.08
CA SER A 1202 57.98 58.29 -33.41
C SER A 1202 58.84 58.57 -32.18
N ASP A 1203 60.14 58.70 -32.36
CA ASP A 1203 61.07 59.11 -31.29
C ASP A 1203 61.03 60.64 -31.10
N TYR A 1204 60.94 61.08 -29.85
CA TYR A 1204 60.86 62.48 -29.43
C TYR A 1204 62.11 62.92 -28.64
N SER A 1205 63.28 62.34 -28.96
CA SER A 1205 64.53 62.44 -28.20
C SER A 1205 65.57 63.44 -28.74
N SER A 1206 65.12 64.60 -29.23
CA SER A 1206 65.91 65.76 -29.76
C SER A 1206 66.31 65.71 -31.24
N ALA A 1207 65.52 66.35 -32.13
CA ALA A 1207 66.01 67.13 -33.27
C ALA A 1207 64.91 67.98 -33.95
N ALA A 1208 65.26 69.25 -34.17
CA ALA A 1208 64.91 70.10 -35.32
C ALA A 1208 63.74 71.10 -35.27
N THR A 1209 62.64 70.97 -34.53
CA THR A 1209 61.60 72.05 -34.52
C THR A 1209 60.85 72.30 -33.20
N SER A 1210 61.58 72.27 -32.07
CA SER A 1210 61.33 73.06 -30.83
C SER A 1210 60.58 72.50 -29.60
N GLY A 1211 60.84 71.26 -29.14
CA GLY A 1211 60.74 70.94 -27.70
C GLY A 1211 60.88 69.46 -27.30
N SER A 1212 61.12 69.22 -26.00
CA SER A 1212 61.18 67.91 -25.32
C SER A 1212 59.78 67.39 -24.98
N GLY A 1213 59.62 66.08 -24.81
CA GLY A 1213 58.35 65.47 -24.43
C GLY A 1213 58.50 64.09 -23.78
N GLU A 1214 57.45 63.65 -23.08
CA GLU A 1214 57.32 62.34 -22.41
C GLU A 1214 56.20 61.50 -23.02
N ILE A 1215 56.44 60.19 -23.13
CA ILE A 1215 55.47 59.20 -23.61
C ILE A 1215 55.17 58.17 -22.51
N GLU A 1216 53.89 57.96 -22.23
CA GLU A 1216 53.40 56.94 -21.32
C GLU A 1216 52.36 56.04 -21.99
N ASP A 1217 52.47 54.74 -21.75
CA ASP A 1217 51.48 53.75 -22.15
C ASP A 1217 50.68 53.30 -20.93
N TYR A 1218 49.38 53.15 -21.06
CA TYR A 1218 48.49 52.65 -20.01
C TYR A 1218 47.72 51.44 -20.53
N LEU A 1219 47.48 50.47 -19.65
CA LEU A 1219 46.50 49.42 -19.94
C LEU A 1219 45.09 49.97 -19.70
N VAL A 1220 44.18 49.69 -20.63
CA VAL A 1220 42.78 50.14 -20.55
C VAL A 1220 41.81 49.02 -20.86
N GLU A 1221 40.67 49.04 -20.18
CA GLU A 1221 39.52 48.18 -20.47
C GLU A 1221 38.34 49.05 -20.90
N ILE A 1222 37.80 48.76 -22.07
CA ILE A 1222 36.71 49.53 -22.66
C ILE A 1222 35.44 48.68 -22.60
N TYR A 1223 34.45 49.20 -21.89
CA TYR A 1223 33.17 48.56 -21.67
C TYR A 1223 32.13 49.10 -22.66
N LYS A 1224 31.56 48.19 -23.43
CA LYS A 1224 30.44 48.45 -24.35
C LYS A 1224 29.15 48.09 -23.62
N ASN A 1225 28.47 49.09 -23.04
CA ASN A 1225 27.17 48.89 -22.38
C ASN A 1225 26.18 48.19 -23.31
#